data_AF-A0A1Q9H487-F1
#
_entry.id   AF-A0A1Q9H487-F1
#
_cell.length_a   1.000
_cell.length_b   1.000
_cell.length_c   1.000
_cell.angle_alpha   90.00
_cell.angle_beta   90.00
_cell.angle_gamma   90.00
#
_symmetry.space_group_name_H-M   'P 1'
#
loop_
_entity.id
_entity.type
_entity.pdbx_description
1 polymer ?
#
loop_
_entity_poly.entity_id
_entity_poly.type
_entity_poly.pdbx_seq_one_letter_code
_entity_poly.pdbx_strand_id
1 'polypeptide(L)'
;MQTRHLHFTLRRYWANDRINYCIRVLIAMIGVVFPCWYLNATSEVTPLILGIIAAALAETDDNLTGRLKALATTLICFLVASVSIEVLFDYPILFALGLFSSTFGFIMLGAMGPRYASIAFASLLLAVYTMLGADSSVNLWYQPMLLLGGAFWYGLLSLMWHILWPNQPVQQNLAHVFSQLATYLDSKSQLFEPIADLQPQPLRLDAAHNNAKVVAALNGAKATLLHRARRGQPHTTGDRFLKIYFMAQDIHERVSSSHYRYQDLAATFQRSDVLFRFQRLLRAQAMACRDIAKALAIGKPYQHLEITEKTLDELRESINYLKAQNNPQWRLLLTQLDYLFSNLATVERQLANISNPDATVTDETELADNEAHSIPDLWRRITSQLNPQSLLFRHALRMAIALTVGYGCIQFLHLERGYWILLTTLFVCQPNYSATRQKLVQRVIGTLGGLLAGIPLLYLFPGQEGQLVLMILAGVLFFAFRMVRYDLATAFITLLVLFCFNQLGEGFAVILPRLGDTLLGCFLAVIAVSYILPDWESHRLHKVMANSINANREYLGQIIAQYRLGKRDCLNYRVARRNAHNTDAQLSTAISNMLAEPRRYRMATNESFRFLTLNHAMLSYISALGAHRTQLEDNETYHLVSQAYRSINEHLESLTLQLEQNKPMAMPETDSALEQSLSQWRDDDCESTKMVLQQLHLIQRMLPELHSLTNKLTVRTNISK
;
A
#
# COMPACT_ATOMS: atom_id res chain seq x y z
N MET A 1 -29.42 -31.91 -2.81
CA MET A 1 -29.22 -30.48 -3.13
C MET A 1 -28.56 -29.67 -1.99
N GLN A 2 -28.61 -30.10 -0.72
CA GLN A 2 -27.99 -29.39 0.43
C GLN A 2 -26.45 -29.46 0.53
N THR A 3 -25.80 -30.50 0.01
CA THR A 3 -24.33 -30.67 0.11
C THR A 3 -23.53 -29.72 -0.80
N ARG A 4 -24.09 -29.30 -1.94
CA ARG A 4 -23.46 -28.30 -2.83
C ARG A 4 -23.43 -26.90 -2.21
N HIS A 5 -24.45 -26.53 -1.42
CA HIS A 5 -24.47 -25.24 -0.73
C HIS A 5 -23.42 -25.19 0.39
N LEU A 6 -23.28 -26.26 1.19
CA LEU A 6 -22.31 -26.29 2.29
C LEU A 6 -20.86 -26.18 1.80
N HIS A 7 -20.50 -26.89 0.73
CA HIS A 7 -19.17 -26.77 0.10
C HIS A 7 -18.91 -25.38 -0.47
N PHE A 8 -19.94 -24.71 -1.02
CA PHE A 8 -19.81 -23.35 -1.53
C PHE A 8 -19.56 -22.35 -0.39
N THR A 9 -20.23 -22.53 0.76
CA THR A 9 -20.04 -21.71 1.95
C THR A 9 -18.66 -21.92 2.56
N LEU A 10 -18.21 -23.18 2.71
CA LEU A 10 -16.89 -23.49 3.26
C LEU A 10 -15.78 -22.88 2.38
N ARG A 11 -15.83 -23.10 1.07
CA ARG A 11 -14.83 -22.55 0.15
C ARG A 11 -14.80 -21.02 0.13
N ARG A 12 -15.94 -20.36 0.39
CA ARG A 12 -16.03 -18.89 0.52
C ARG A 12 -15.44 -18.38 1.83
N TYR A 13 -15.60 -19.11 2.94
CA TYR A 13 -14.92 -18.81 4.20
C TYR A 13 -13.41 -19.04 4.07
N TRP A 14 -13.00 -20.13 3.41
CA TRP A 14 -11.62 -20.47 3.09
C TRP A 14 -10.98 -19.55 2.05
N ALA A 15 -11.74 -18.74 1.31
CA ALA A 15 -11.21 -17.73 0.41
C ALA A 15 -10.78 -16.44 1.16
N ASN A 16 -11.30 -16.25 2.38
CA ASN A 16 -10.99 -15.08 3.18
C ASN A 16 -9.66 -15.30 3.90
N ASP A 17 -8.64 -14.57 3.47
CA ASP A 17 -7.28 -14.63 4.04
C ASP A 17 -7.28 -14.49 5.56
N ARG A 18 -8.06 -13.53 6.08
CA ARG A 18 -8.18 -13.28 7.51
C ARG A 18 -8.66 -14.51 8.27
N ILE A 19 -9.61 -15.25 7.72
CA ILE A 19 -10.20 -16.42 8.39
C ILE A 19 -9.21 -17.57 8.40
N ASN A 20 -8.52 -17.83 7.29
CA ASN A 20 -7.47 -18.86 7.27
C ASN A 20 -6.34 -18.53 8.25
N TYR A 21 -5.92 -17.27 8.25
CA TYR A 21 -4.91 -16.79 9.18
C TYR A 21 -5.36 -16.99 10.65
N CYS A 22 -6.62 -16.64 10.96
CA CYS A 22 -7.20 -16.87 12.29
C CYS A 22 -7.30 -18.35 12.66
N ILE A 23 -7.67 -19.23 11.73
CA ILE A 23 -7.74 -20.69 11.95
C ILE A 23 -6.35 -21.23 12.26
N ARG A 24 -5.32 -20.80 11.51
CA ARG A 24 -3.95 -21.23 11.76
C ARG A 24 -3.44 -20.76 13.12
N VAL A 25 -3.72 -19.52 13.51
CA VAL A 25 -3.42 -18.99 14.85
C VAL A 25 -4.17 -19.79 15.93
N LEU A 26 -5.45 -20.10 15.71
CA LEU A 26 -6.26 -20.91 16.62
C LEU A 26 -5.63 -22.29 16.84
N ILE A 27 -5.25 -22.98 15.76
CA ILE A 27 -4.57 -24.29 15.82
C ILE A 27 -3.24 -24.17 16.56
N ALA A 28 -2.46 -23.11 16.29
CA ALA A 28 -1.19 -22.88 16.97
C ALA A 28 -1.37 -22.69 18.48
N MET A 29 -2.33 -21.86 18.88
CA MET A 29 -2.63 -21.56 20.29
C MET A 29 -3.18 -22.80 21.02
N ILE A 30 -4.14 -23.52 20.43
CA ILE A 30 -4.66 -24.77 21.01
C ILE A 30 -3.54 -25.81 21.15
N GLY A 31 -2.67 -25.92 20.14
CA GLY A 31 -1.54 -26.86 20.15
C GLY A 31 -0.49 -26.60 21.23
N VAL A 32 -0.49 -25.41 21.85
CA VAL A 32 0.35 -25.08 23.01
C VAL A 32 -0.45 -25.16 24.30
N VAL A 33 -1.63 -24.52 24.34
CA VAL A 33 -2.44 -24.41 25.55
C VAL A 33 -2.93 -25.77 26.03
N PHE A 34 -3.41 -26.62 25.13
CA PHE A 34 -3.97 -27.92 25.52
C PHE A 34 -2.91 -28.87 26.11
N PRO A 35 -1.73 -29.06 25.51
CA PRO A 35 -0.67 -29.86 26.13
C PRO A 35 -0.17 -29.30 27.46
N CYS A 36 0.04 -27.98 27.56
CA CYS A 36 0.46 -27.35 28.81
C CYS A 36 -0.59 -27.53 29.91
N TRP A 37 -1.86 -27.36 29.58
CA TRP A 37 -2.96 -27.64 30.50
C TRP A 37 -2.96 -29.10 30.98
N TYR A 38 -2.89 -30.04 30.04
CA TYR A 38 -2.89 -31.48 30.34
C TYR A 38 -1.69 -31.90 31.21
N LEU A 39 -0.54 -31.25 31.04
CA LEU A 39 0.69 -31.50 31.81
C LEU A 39 0.79 -30.66 33.10
N ASN A 40 -0.21 -29.83 33.42
CA ASN A 40 -0.19 -28.86 34.52
C ASN A 40 1.00 -27.86 34.47
N ALA A 41 1.50 -27.57 33.26
CA ALA A 41 2.60 -26.65 32.98
C ALA A 41 2.07 -25.23 32.70
N THR A 42 1.49 -24.59 33.72
CA THR A 42 0.77 -23.30 33.59
C THR A 42 1.71 -22.12 33.38
N SER A 43 2.90 -22.15 33.98
CA SER A 43 3.96 -21.14 33.84
C SER A 43 4.49 -21.03 32.40
N GLU A 44 4.54 -22.15 31.69
CA GLU A 44 5.12 -22.28 30.35
C GLU A 44 4.20 -21.75 29.24
N VAL A 45 2.89 -21.66 29.51
CA VAL A 45 1.89 -21.26 28.51
C VAL A 45 2.16 -19.86 27.99
N THR A 46 2.43 -18.91 28.89
CA THR A 46 2.65 -17.50 28.56
C THR A 46 3.82 -17.29 27.59
N PRO A 47 5.06 -17.74 27.88
CA PRO A 47 6.18 -17.57 26.96
C PRO A 47 5.97 -18.29 25.62
N LEU A 48 5.37 -19.49 25.60
CA LEU A 48 5.07 -20.21 24.36
C LEU A 48 4.09 -19.41 23.47
N ILE A 49 3.03 -18.83 24.05
CA ILE A 49 2.07 -17.99 23.33
C ILE A 49 2.71 -16.71 22.80
N LEU A 50 3.55 -16.04 23.61
CA LEU A 50 4.27 -14.85 23.17
C LEU A 50 5.23 -15.16 22.02
N GLY A 51 5.86 -16.33 22.03
CA GLY A 51 6.66 -16.87 20.93
C GLY A 51 5.84 -17.07 19.64
N ILE A 52 4.64 -17.66 19.74
CA ILE A 52 3.69 -17.79 18.62
C ILE A 52 3.36 -16.41 18.04
N ILE A 53 3.02 -15.44 18.89
CA ILE A 53 2.64 -14.09 18.46
C ILE A 53 3.80 -13.40 17.73
N ALA A 54 5.02 -13.49 18.27
CA ALA A 54 6.21 -12.91 17.65
C ALA A 54 6.48 -13.53 16.27
N ALA A 55 6.46 -14.86 16.15
CA ALA A 55 6.65 -15.54 14.87
C ALA A 55 5.54 -15.23 13.85
N ALA A 56 4.28 -15.14 14.30
CA ALA A 56 3.15 -14.78 13.47
C ALA A 56 3.20 -13.32 12.96
N LEU A 57 3.87 -12.42 13.70
CA LEU A 57 4.16 -11.06 13.26
C LEU A 57 5.40 -10.99 12.33
N ALA A 58 6.35 -11.91 12.47
CA ALA A 58 7.54 -12.01 11.63
C ALA A 58 7.28 -12.65 10.25
N GLU A 59 6.15 -13.35 10.09
CA GLU A 59 5.86 -14.14 8.89
C GLU A 59 5.79 -13.29 7.61
N THR A 60 6.46 -13.79 6.57
CA THR A 60 6.53 -13.14 5.25
C THR A 60 6.02 -14.05 4.13
N ASP A 61 5.55 -13.41 3.05
CA ASP A 61 5.00 -14.09 1.87
C ASP A 61 6.09 -14.44 0.85
N ASP A 62 6.91 -15.44 1.20
CA ASP A 62 7.93 -15.98 0.31
C ASP A 62 7.50 -17.31 -0.36
N ASN A 63 8.31 -17.77 -1.30
CA ASN A 63 8.25 -19.16 -1.79
C ASN A 63 8.72 -20.14 -0.70
N LEU A 64 8.51 -21.46 -0.89
CA LEU A 64 8.86 -22.47 0.13
C LEU A 64 10.30 -22.38 0.65
N THR A 65 11.28 -22.25 -0.24
CA THR A 65 12.70 -22.17 0.14
C THR A 65 13.02 -20.86 0.84
N GLY A 66 12.41 -19.77 0.40
CA GLY A 66 12.48 -18.44 1.00
C GLY A 66 11.86 -18.42 2.39
N ARG A 67 10.70 -19.05 2.58
CA ARG A 67 10.02 -19.21 3.88
C ARG A 67 10.82 -20.05 4.84
N LEU A 68 11.42 -21.16 4.40
CA LEU A 68 12.32 -21.96 5.23
C LEU A 68 13.52 -21.13 5.71
N LYS A 69 14.17 -20.41 4.78
CA LYS A 69 15.25 -19.49 5.12
C LYS A 69 14.76 -18.38 6.07
N ALA A 70 13.56 -17.84 5.86
CA ALA A 70 12.99 -16.77 6.69
C ALA A 70 12.76 -17.24 8.11
N LEU A 71 12.18 -18.44 8.27
CA LEU A 71 11.97 -19.06 9.56
C LEU A 71 13.30 -19.33 10.27
N ALA A 72 14.29 -19.89 9.58
CA ALA A 72 15.62 -20.11 10.15
C ALA A 72 16.29 -18.80 10.60
N THR A 73 16.27 -17.76 9.77
CA THR A 73 16.77 -16.43 10.14
C THR A 73 16.01 -15.85 11.34
N THR A 74 14.68 -16.00 11.37
CA THR A 74 13.84 -15.53 12.48
C THR A 74 14.22 -16.20 13.78
N LEU A 75 14.34 -17.53 13.80
CA LEU A 75 14.72 -18.29 14.99
C LEU A 75 16.14 -17.94 15.48
N ILE A 76 17.10 -17.72 14.57
CA ILE A 76 18.45 -17.27 14.94
C ILE A 76 18.40 -15.87 15.57
N CYS A 77 17.70 -14.91 14.94
CA CYS A 77 17.58 -13.56 15.50
C CYS A 77 16.86 -13.57 16.84
N PHE A 78 15.83 -14.41 16.98
CA PHE A 78 15.08 -14.59 18.23
C PHE A 78 15.97 -15.15 19.33
N LEU A 79 16.75 -16.19 19.03
CA LEU A 79 17.71 -16.78 19.97
C LEU A 79 18.75 -15.76 20.42
N VAL A 80 19.37 -15.04 19.49
CA VAL A 80 20.36 -14.01 19.80
C VAL A 80 19.73 -12.91 20.66
N ALA A 81 18.53 -12.44 20.30
CA ALA A 81 17.83 -11.41 21.04
C ALA A 81 17.50 -11.87 22.47
N SER A 82 16.89 -13.04 22.65
CA SER A 82 16.48 -13.53 23.97
C SER A 82 17.67 -13.85 24.86
N VAL A 83 18.71 -14.52 24.34
CA VAL A 83 19.93 -14.83 25.11
C VAL A 83 20.67 -13.55 25.50
N SER A 84 20.71 -12.54 24.62
CA SER A 84 21.32 -11.25 24.97
C SER A 84 20.59 -10.58 26.14
N ILE A 85 19.25 -10.67 26.20
CA ILE A 85 18.50 -10.12 27.33
C ILE A 85 18.91 -10.79 28.64
N GLU A 86 18.86 -12.12 28.71
CA GLU A 86 19.22 -12.88 29.93
C GLU A 86 20.67 -12.61 30.38
N VAL A 87 21.62 -12.45 29.47
CA VAL A 87 23.03 -12.16 29.82
C VAL A 87 23.21 -10.72 30.33
N LEU A 88 22.52 -9.76 29.72
CA LEU A 88 22.71 -8.34 30.01
C LEU A 88 21.78 -7.81 31.10
N PHE A 89 20.73 -8.55 31.49
CA PHE A 89 19.66 -8.06 32.36
C PHE A 89 20.17 -7.51 33.70
N ASP A 90 21.13 -8.20 34.32
CA ASP A 90 21.76 -7.81 35.59
C ASP A 90 22.74 -6.62 35.48
N TYR A 91 23.01 -6.14 34.26
CA TYR A 91 23.98 -5.07 33.99
C TYR A 91 23.31 -3.88 33.30
N PRO A 92 22.63 -2.97 34.03
CA PRO A 92 21.78 -1.95 33.44
C PRO A 92 22.45 -1.05 32.39
N ILE A 93 23.72 -0.69 32.59
CA ILE A 93 24.47 0.16 31.65
C ILE A 93 24.79 -0.61 30.37
N LEU A 94 25.27 -1.85 30.49
CA LEU A 94 25.56 -2.71 29.34
C LEU A 94 24.27 -3.03 28.58
N PHE A 95 23.18 -3.30 29.31
CA PHE A 95 21.86 -3.50 28.75
C PHE A 95 21.38 -2.30 27.94
N ALA A 96 21.53 -1.08 28.46
CA ALA A 96 21.15 0.14 27.76
C ALA A 96 21.93 0.33 26.44
N LEU A 97 23.24 0.05 26.45
CA LEU A 97 24.10 0.08 25.25
C LEU A 97 23.73 -1.03 24.25
N GLY A 98 23.44 -2.24 24.75
CA GLY A 98 22.97 -3.37 23.96
C GLY A 98 21.61 -3.09 23.31
N LEU A 99 20.66 -2.51 24.06
CA LEU A 99 19.34 -2.12 23.58
C LEU A 99 19.45 -1.05 22.48
N PHE A 100 20.28 -0.03 22.67
CA PHE A 100 20.49 1.01 21.67
C PHE A 100 21.08 0.43 20.37
N SER A 101 22.20 -0.29 20.47
CA SER A 101 22.93 -0.82 19.32
C SER A 101 22.13 -1.87 18.57
N SER A 102 21.47 -2.80 19.27
CA SER A 102 20.60 -3.81 18.67
C SER A 102 19.35 -3.21 18.03
N THR A 103 18.69 -2.24 18.66
CA THR A 103 17.51 -1.55 18.08
C THR A 103 17.88 -0.85 16.79
N PHE A 104 18.97 -0.07 16.79
CA PHE A 104 19.45 0.60 15.59
C PHE A 104 19.81 -0.43 14.49
N GLY A 105 20.56 -1.47 14.85
CA GLY A 105 20.97 -2.53 13.93
C GLY A 105 19.80 -3.27 13.30
N PHE A 106 18.87 -3.77 14.11
CA PHE A 106 17.68 -4.49 13.65
C PHE A 106 16.84 -3.64 12.69
N ILE A 107 16.55 -2.38 13.03
CA ILE A 107 15.76 -1.52 12.14
C ILE A 107 16.50 -1.25 10.83
N MET A 108 17.82 -1.07 10.87
CA MET A 108 18.63 -0.92 9.64
C MET A 108 18.67 -2.18 8.78
N LEU A 109 18.53 -3.39 9.34
CA LEU A 109 18.36 -4.63 8.54
C LEU A 109 17.11 -4.55 7.64
N GLY A 110 16.13 -3.72 7.99
CA GLY A 110 14.98 -3.41 7.13
C GLY A 110 15.36 -2.82 5.76
N ALA A 111 16.56 -2.24 5.60
CA ALA A 111 17.06 -1.75 4.31
C ALA A 111 17.22 -2.86 3.26
N MET A 112 17.42 -4.10 3.72
CA MET A 112 17.56 -5.27 2.83
C MET A 112 16.24 -5.62 2.14
N GLY A 113 15.10 -5.34 2.78
CA GLY A 113 13.77 -5.52 2.21
C GLY A 113 12.68 -5.72 3.27
N PRO A 114 11.40 -5.76 2.85
CA PRO A 114 10.24 -5.87 3.74
C PRO A 114 10.28 -7.10 4.65
N ARG A 115 10.83 -8.21 4.14
CA ARG A 115 11.01 -9.45 4.91
C ARG A 115 11.89 -9.23 6.15
N TYR A 116 13.06 -8.64 5.94
CA TYR A 116 14.03 -8.42 7.02
C TYR A 116 13.52 -7.37 8.02
N ALA A 117 12.76 -6.37 7.56
CA ALA A 117 12.10 -5.41 8.44
C ALA A 117 11.11 -6.10 9.40
N SER A 118 10.32 -7.06 8.90
CA SER A 118 9.36 -7.82 9.72
C SER A 118 10.05 -8.72 10.73
N ILE A 119 11.11 -9.41 10.33
CA ILE A 119 11.94 -10.25 11.21
C ILE A 119 12.62 -9.40 12.29
N ALA A 120 13.19 -8.26 11.92
CA ALA A 120 13.83 -7.33 12.84
C ALA A 120 12.86 -6.78 13.90
N PHE A 121 11.68 -6.32 13.47
CA PHE A 121 10.63 -5.84 14.37
C PHE A 121 10.21 -6.93 15.36
N ALA A 122 10.00 -8.16 14.86
CA ALA A 122 9.60 -9.28 15.71
C ALA A 122 10.72 -9.72 16.67
N SER A 123 11.98 -9.57 16.28
CA SER A 123 13.14 -9.88 17.14
C SER A 123 13.23 -8.88 18.31
N LEU A 124 13.01 -7.60 18.04
CA LEU A 124 12.90 -6.57 19.09
C LEU A 124 11.72 -6.82 20.01
N LEU A 125 10.57 -7.21 19.45
CA LEU A 125 9.40 -7.59 20.23
C LEU A 125 9.70 -8.79 21.14
N LEU A 126 10.34 -9.83 20.62
CA LEU A 126 10.72 -11.01 21.40
C LEU A 126 11.74 -10.67 22.50
N ALA A 127 12.69 -9.76 22.23
CA ALA A 127 13.61 -9.27 23.25
C ALA A 127 12.83 -8.68 24.45
N VAL A 128 11.84 -7.83 24.18
CA VAL A 128 11.00 -7.24 25.24
C VAL A 128 10.14 -8.32 25.94
N TYR A 129 9.66 -9.34 25.24
CA TYR A 129 8.98 -10.49 25.87
C TYR A 129 9.89 -11.34 26.76
N THR A 130 11.18 -11.42 26.42
CA THR A 130 12.15 -12.15 27.26
C THR A 130 12.32 -11.43 28.60
N MET A 131 12.34 -10.08 28.61
CA MET A 131 12.41 -9.28 29.85
C MET A 131 11.25 -9.58 30.81
N LEU A 132 10.08 -9.98 30.30
CA LEU A 132 8.89 -10.24 31.10
C LEU A 132 9.05 -11.44 32.05
N GLY A 133 9.91 -12.40 31.69
CA GLY A 133 10.17 -13.59 32.50
C GLY A 133 11.63 -13.75 32.95
N ALA A 134 12.48 -12.74 32.72
CA ALA A 134 13.91 -12.79 33.06
C ALA A 134 14.11 -12.93 34.58
N ASP A 135 13.35 -12.18 35.39
CA ASP A 135 13.41 -12.27 36.86
C ASP A 135 13.01 -13.65 37.42
N SER A 136 12.28 -14.43 36.63
CA SER A 136 11.78 -15.76 37.02
C SER A 136 12.51 -16.89 36.29
N SER A 137 13.58 -16.59 35.54
CA SER A 137 14.28 -17.57 34.73
C SER A 137 15.13 -18.48 35.63
N VAL A 138 14.93 -19.79 35.52
CA VAL A 138 15.71 -20.79 36.29
C VAL A 138 17.14 -20.91 35.75
N ASN A 139 17.31 -20.65 34.47
CA ASN A 139 18.57 -20.75 33.72
C ASN A 139 18.47 -19.84 32.49
N LEU A 140 19.62 -19.32 32.04
CA LEU A 140 19.86 -18.66 30.76
C LEU A 140 19.07 -19.23 29.57
N TRP A 141 18.85 -20.55 29.51
CA TRP A 141 18.17 -21.20 28.39
C TRP A 141 16.66 -21.37 28.55
N TYR A 142 16.12 -21.30 29.76
CA TYR A 142 14.73 -21.69 30.03
C TYR A 142 13.73 -20.81 29.28
N GLN A 143 13.79 -19.49 29.51
CA GLN A 143 12.89 -18.53 28.87
C GLN A 143 13.11 -18.43 27.35
N PRO A 144 14.36 -18.34 26.82
CA PRO A 144 14.61 -18.40 25.38
C PRO A 144 14.03 -19.64 24.68
N MET A 145 14.18 -20.83 25.27
CA MET A 145 13.73 -22.07 24.64
C MET A 145 12.21 -22.18 24.58
N LEU A 146 11.49 -21.67 25.57
CA LEU A 146 10.03 -21.61 25.53
C LEU A 146 9.53 -20.64 24.45
N LEU A 147 10.09 -19.44 24.39
CA LEU A 147 9.78 -18.46 23.35
C LEU A 147 10.07 -19.00 21.94
N LEU A 148 11.23 -19.63 21.76
CA LEU A 148 11.61 -20.26 20.49
C LEU A 148 10.74 -21.48 20.17
N GLY A 149 10.34 -22.26 21.17
CA GLY A 149 9.45 -23.41 20.99
C GLY A 149 8.10 -22.98 20.40
N GLY A 150 7.50 -21.92 20.94
CA GLY A 150 6.27 -21.34 20.40
C GLY A 150 6.45 -20.78 18.99
N ALA A 151 7.56 -20.06 18.76
CA ALA A 151 7.90 -19.52 17.45
C ALA A 151 8.12 -20.61 16.39
N PHE A 152 8.83 -21.68 16.75
CA PHE A 152 9.09 -22.84 15.89
C PHE A 152 7.81 -23.59 15.57
N TRP A 153 6.95 -23.82 16.56
CA TRP A 153 5.65 -24.49 16.37
C TRP A 153 4.77 -23.74 15.37
N TYR A 154 4.62 -22.42 15.54
CA TYR A 154 3.90 -21.60 14.57
C TYR A 154 4.55 -21.63 13.19
N GLY A 155 5.88 -21.56 13.13
CA GLY A 155 6.64 -21.64 11.89
C GLY A 155 6.40 -22.94 11.12
N LEU A 156 6.38 -24.08 11.81
CA LEU A 156 6.09 -25.39 11.24
C LEU A 156 4.66 -25.45 10.70
N LEU A 157 3.67 -24.99 11.47
CA LEU A 157 2.28 -24.89 11.01
C LEU A 157 2.15 -23.98 9.78
N SER A 158 2.87 -22.85 9.74
CA SER A 158 2.88 -21.95 8.59
C SER A 158 3.49 -22.59 7.34
N LEU A 159 4.56 -23.37 7.49
CA LEU A 159 5.16 -24.13 6.39
C LEU A 159 4.21 -25.21 5.86
N MET A 160 3.60 -26.00 6.75
CA MET A 160 2.60 -27.00 6.37
C MET A 160 1.42 -26.37 5.62
N TRP A 161 0.93 -25.23 6.11
CA TRP A 161 -0.15 -24.48 5.46
C TRP A 161 0.24 -24.04 4.05
N HIS A 162 1.47 -23.57 3.86
CA HIS A 162 1.94 -23.15 2.55
C HIS A 162 2.08 -24.32 1.55
N ILE A 163 2.50 -25.50 2.01
CA ILE A 163 2.58 -26.71 1.18
C ILE A 163 1.19 -27.13 0.68
N LEU A 164 0.18 -27.01 1.54
CA LEU A 164 -1.20 -27.35 1.19
C LEU A 164 -1.84 -26.34 0.22
N TRP A 165 -1.48 -25.05 0.31
CA TRP A 165 -2.05 -23.99 -0.51
C TRP A 165 -0.99 -23.06 -1.13
N PRO A 166 -0.18 -23.54 -2.10
CA PRO A 166 0.96 -22.81 -2.63
C PRO A 166 0.56 -21.52 -3.37
N ASN A 167 -0.57 -21.52 -4.08
CA ASN A 167 -1.00 -20.40 -4.95
C ASN A 167 -1.83 -19.32 -4.24
N GLN A 168 -2.25 -19.55 -2.99
CA GLN A 168 -3.22 -18.71 -2.31
C GLN A 168 -2.77 -17.24 -2.14
N PRO A 169 -1.52 -16.93 -1.74
CA PRO A 169 -1.09 -15.53 -1.61
C PRO A 169 -1.07 -14.76 -2.95
N VAL A 170 -0.76 -15.43 -4.07
CA VAL A 170 -0.82 -14.79 -5.40
C VAL A 170 -2.28 -14.50 -5.77
N GLN A 171 -3.18 -15.47 -5.54
CA GLN A 171 -4.61 -15.29 -5.76
C GLN A 171 -5.20 -14.14 -4.94
N GLN A 172 -4.83 -14.04 -3.66
CA GLN A 172 -5.31 -12.99 -2.77
C GLN A 172 -4.79 -11.61 -3.17
N ASN A 173 -3.50 -11.49 -3.53
CA ASN A 173 -2.95 -10.21 -3.98
C ASN A 173 -3.57 -9.76 -5.31
N LEU A 174 -3.79 -10.67 -6.27
CA LEU A 174 -4.51 -10.34 -7.50
C LEU A 174 -5.98 -10.00 -7.23
N ALA A 175 -6.66 -10.74 -6.36
CA ALA A 175 -8.01 -10.41 -5.92
C ALA A 175 -8.07 -9.01 -5.29
N HIS A 176 -7.06 -8.65 -4.49
CA HIS A 176 -6.94 -7.31 -3.91
C HIS A 176 -6.78 -6.23 -4.98
N VAL A 177 -5.95 -6.46 -6.02
CA VAL A 177 -5.83 -5.56 -7.18
C VAL A 177 -7.20 -5.29 -7.82
N PHE A 178 -7.94 -6.34 -8.18
CA PHE A 178 -9.26 -6.17 -8.80
C PHE A 178 -10.29 -5.53 -7.86
N SER A 179 -10.21 -5.79 -6.56
CA SER A 179 -11.05 -5.11 -5.56
C SER A 179 -10.76 -3.60 -5.48
N GLN A 180 -9.49 -3.20 -5.57
CA GLN A 180 -9.12 -1.78 -5.61
C GLN A 180 -9.51 -1.15 -6.95
N LEU A 181 -9.33 -1.84 -8.07
CA LEU A 181 -9.78 -1.38 -9.39
C LEU A 181 -11.28 -1.13 -9.42
N ALA A 182 -12.08 -2.01 -8.82
CA ALA A 182 -13.52 -1.80 -8.69
C ALA A 182 -13.86 -0.53 -7.90
N THR A 183 -13.18 -0.29 -6.78
CA THR A 183 -13.39 0.90 -5.96
C THR A 183 -13.00 2.18 -6.70
N TYR A 184 -11.92 2.11 -7.48
CA TYR A 184 -11.46 3.21 -8.32
C TYR A 184 -12.45 3.51 -9.46
N LEU A 185 -12.94 2.48 -10.17
CA LEU A 185 -13.97 2.60 -11.22
C LEU A 185 -15.25 3.25 -10.68
N ASP A 186 -15.73 2.83 -9.51
CA ASP A 186 -16.90 3.42 -8.88
C ASP A 186 -16.69 4.90 -8.53
N SER A 187 -15.53 5.24 -7.99
CA SER A 187 -15.18 6.64 -7.68
C SER A 187 -15.15 7.48 -8.97
N LYS A 188 -14.56 6.93 -10.04
CA LYS A 188 -14.50 7.60 -11.34
C LYS A 188 -15.89 7.74 -11.98
N SER A 189 -16.80 6.79 -11.76
CA SER A 189 -18.18 6.86 -12.27
C SER A 189 -18.96 8.07 -11.75
N GLN A 190 -18.59 8.62 -10.59
CA GLN A 190 -19.22 9.82 -10.02
C GLN A 190 -18.87 11.09 -10.81
N LEU A 191 -17.76 11.11 -11.55
CA LEU A 191 -17.40 12.23 -12.43
C LEU A 191 -18.31 12.37 -13.66
N PHE A 192 -19.14 11.36 -13.94
CA PHE A 192 -20.10 11.32 -15.05
C PHE A 192 -21.54 11.56 -14.60
N GLU A 193 -21.74 12.08 -13.40
CA GLU A 193 -23.08 12.44 -12.94
C GLU A 193 -23.62 13.65 -13.75
N PRO A 194 -24.82 13.55 -14.35
CA PRO A 194 -25.37 14.58 -15.23
C PRO A 194 -25.99 15.75 -14.45
N ILE A 195 -25.18 16.48 -13.67
CA ILE A 195 -25.61 17.62 -12.86
C ILE A 195 -25.01 18.95 -13.35
N ALA A 196 -25.80 20.02 -13.30
CA ALA A 196 -25.45 21.35 -13.85
C ALA A 196 -24.27 22.02 -13.12
N ASP A 197 -24.16 21.83 -11.80
CA ASP A 197 -23.13 22.43 -10.94
C ASP A 197 -22.18 21.35 -10.40
N LEU A 198 -21.64 20.53 -11.31
CA LEU A 198 -20.67 19.51 -10.94
C LEU A 198 -19.40 20.17 -10.40
N GLN A 199 -19.15 19.97 -9.10
CA GLN A 199 -17.91 20.36 -8.44
C GLN A 199 -16.93 19.17 -8.49
N PRO A 200 -15.97 19.12 -9.44
CA PRO A 200 -15.18 17.92 -9.69
C PRO A 200 -14.01 17.78 -8.73
N GLN A 201 -13.60 18.85 -8.04
CA GLN A 201 -12.36 18.87 -7.26
C GLN A 201 -12.34 17.80 -6.15
N PRO A 202 -13.40 17.62 -5.33
CA PRO A 202 -13.46 16.56 -4.31
C PRO A 202 -13.40 15.18 -4.96
N LEU A 203 -14.21 14.97 -6.01
CA LEU A 203 -14.29 13.69 -6.73
C LEU A 203 -12.94 13.30 -7.38
N ARG A 204 -12.18 14.28 -7.88
CA ARG A 204 -10.83 14.09 -8.43
C ARG A 204 -9.82 13.72 -7.35
N LEU A 205 -9.92 14.31 -6.16
CA LEU A 205 -9.08 13.94 -5.03
C LEU A 205 -9.37 12.51 -4.57
N ASP A 206 -10.64 12.13 -4.48
CA ASP A 206 -11.04 10.76 -4.15
C ASP A 206 -10.57 9.75 -5.21
N ALA A 207 -10.69 10.10 -6.49
CA ALA A 207 -10.17 9.29 -7.59
C ALA A 207 -8.64 9.15 -7.50
N ALA A 208 -7.88 10.23 -7.27
CA ALA A 208 -6.43 10.18 -7.11
C ALA A 208 -6.00 9.34 -5.88
N HIS A 209 -6.73 9.44 -4.77
CA HIS A 209 -6.50 8.63 -3.58
C HIS A 209 -6.77 7.14 -3.84
N ASN A 210 -7.87 6.80 -4.50
CA ASN A 210 -8.18 5.41 -4.83
C ASN A 210 -7.24 4.84 -5.94
N ASN A 211 -6.77 5.68 -6.86
CA ASN A 211 -5.69 5.33 -7.79
C ASN A 211 -4.40 4.93 -7.03
N ALA A 212 -4.01 5.69 -6.00
CA ALA A 212 -2.85 5.34 -5.17
C ALA A 212 -2.98 3.96 -4.51
N LYS A 213 -4.20 3.58 -4.08
CA LYS A 213 -4.48 2.23 -3.55
C LYS A 213 -4.34 1.13 -4.61
N VAL A 214 -4.81 1.37 -5.83
CA VAL A 214 -4.64 0.42 -6.96
C VAL A 214 -3.15 0.22 -7.25
N VAL A 215 -2.39 1.30 -7.32
CA VAL A 215 -0.94 1.27 -7.56
C VAL A 215 -0.21 0.49 -6.45
N ALA A 216 -0.57 0.72 -5.18
CA ALA A 216 -0.04 -0.05 -4.06
C ALA A 216 -0.36 -1.55 -4.16
N ALA A 217 -1.60 -1.89 -4.53
CA ALA A 217 -2.03 -3.29 -4.73
C ALA A 217 -1.27 -3.96 -5.89
N LEU A 218 -1.07 -3.26 -7.01
CA LEU A 218 -0.29 -3.75 -8.15
C LEU A 218 1.17 -4.02 -7.76
N ASN A 219 1.81 -3.11 -7.02
CA ASN A 219 3.17 -3.32 -6.53
C ASN A 219 3.26 -4.52 -5.57
N GLY A 220 2.27 -4.70 -4.70
CA GLY A 220 2.17 -5.87 -3.82
C GLY A 220 2.07 -7.18 -4.61
N ALA A 221 1.13 -7.25 -5.57
CA ALA A 221 0.97 -8.42 -6.43
C ALA A 221 2.23 -8.73 -7.26
N LYS A 222 2.91 -7.70 -7.77
CA LYS A 222 4.17 -7.85 -8.50
C LYS A 222 5.26 -8.47 -7.62
N ALA A 223 5.45 -7.97 -6.39
CA ALA A 223 6.45 -8.50 -5.46
C ALA A 223 6.20 -9.98 -5.17
N THR A 224 4.95 -10.36 -4.89
CA THR A 224 4.58 -11.76 -4.65
C THR A 224 4.81 -12.65 -5.88
N LEU A 225 4.49 -12.16 -7.09
CA LEU A 225 4.75 -12.88 -8.34
C LEU A 225 6.25 -13.06 -8.61
N LEU A 226 7.07 -12.03 -8.40
CA LEU A 226 8.52 -12.08 -8.58
C LEU A 226 9.19 -13.10 -7.64
N HIS A 227 8.85 -13.09 -6.35
CA HIS A 227 9.41 -14.06 -5.39
C HIS A 227 9.06 -15.52 -5.71
N ARG A 228 8.05 -15.74 -6.57
CA ARG A 228 7.53 -17.07 -6.90
C ARG A 228 7.80 -17.49 -8.34
N ALA A 229 8.19 -16.55 -9.21
CA ALA A 229 8.66 -16.83 -10.55
C ALA A 229 9.98 -17.62 -10.46
N ARG A 230 9.93 -18.93 -10.70
CA ARG A 230 11.15 -19.74 -10.85
C ARG A 230 11.77 -19.37 -12.20
N ARG A 231 12.97 -18.78 -12.19
CA ARG A 231 13.75 -18.56 -13.41
C ARG A 231 13.92 -19.89 -14.14
N GLY A 232 13.36 -20.00 -15.36
CA GLY A 232 13.67 -21.07 -16.31
C GLY A 232 12.81 -22.36 -16.27
N GLN A 233 11.70 -22.43 -15.51
CA GLN A 233 10.77 -23.57 -15.62
C GLN A 233 9.35 -23.11 -16.02
N PRO A 234 8.81 -23.56 -17.17
CA PRO A 234 7.44 -23.26 -17.56
C PRO A 234 6.47 -23.93 -16.58
N HIS A 235 5.73 -23.13 -15.83
CA HIS A 235 4.65 -23.59 -14.96
C HIS A 235 3.34 -22.97 -15.46
N THR A 236 2.47 -23.80 -16.02
CA THR A 236 1.18 -23.40 -16.63
C THR A 236 0.31 -22.49 -15.74
N THR A 237 0.34 -22.70 -14.42
CA THR A 237 -0.45 -21.89 -13.47
C THR A 237 0.22 -20.57 -13.09
N GLY A 238 1.56 -20.53 -13.03
CA GLY A 238 2.31 -19.31 -12.73
C GLY A 238 2.16 -18.29 -13.87
N ASP A 239 2.27 -18.78 -15.11
CA ASP A 239 2.09 -17.98 -16.32
C ASP A 239 0.67 -17.40 -16.41
N ARG A 240 -0.35 -18.17 -16.01
CA ARG A 240 -1.74 -17.69 -15.94
C ARG A 240 -1.90 -16.49 -15.00
N PHE A 241 -1.34 -16.53 -13.79
CA PHE A 241 -1.44 -15.40 -12.86
C PHE A 241 -0.66 -14.17 -13.34
N LEU A 242 0.47 -14.39 -14.01
CA LEU A 242 1.23 -13.32 -14.62
C LEU A 242 0.46 -12.64 -15.75
N LYS A 243 -0.23 -13.41 -16.61
CA LYS A 243 -1.12 -12.86 -17.64
C LYS A 243 -2.27 -12.04 -17.03
N ILE A 244 -2.93 -12.57 -16.00
CA ILE A 244 -3.99 -11.84 -15.27
C ILE A 244 -3.45 -10.54 -14.67
N TYR A 245 -2.23 -10.56 -14.13
CA TYR A 245 -1.56 -9.37 -13.64
C TYR A 245 -1.34 -8.32 -14.74
N PHE A 246 -0.85 -8.73 -15.92
CA PHE A 246 -0.69 -7.81 -17.05
C PHE A 246 -2.03 -7.25 -17.53
N MET A 247 -3.07 -8.07 -17.64
CA MET A 247 -4.42 -7.60 -17.93
C MET A 247 -4.89 -6.56 -16.90
N ALA A 248 -4.61 -6.76 -15.60
CA ALA A 248 -4.96 -5.80 -14.56
C ALA A 248 -4.17 -4.48 -14.68
N GLN A 249 -2.88 -4.52 -15.02
CA GLN A 249 -2.09 -3.30 -15.31
C GLN A 249 -2.62 -2.55 -16.52
N ASP A 250 -3.02 -3.29 -17.55
CA ASP A 250 -3.55 -2.75 -18.78
C ASP A 250 -4.95 -2.15 -18.62
N ILE A 251 -5.79 -2.76 -17.77
CA ILE A 251 -7.06 -2.19 -17.33
C ILE A 251 -6.78 -0.92 -16.52
N HIS A 252 -5.83 -0.95 -15.59
CA HIS A 252 -5.48 0.21 -14.76
C HIS A 252 -5.06 1.43 -15.60
N GLU A 253 -4.15 1.27 -16.56
CA GLU A 253 -3.70 2.35 -17.45
C GLU A 253 -4.89 2.96 -18.20
N ARG A 254 -5.74 2.12 -18.80
CA ARG A 254 -6.93 2.54 -19.54
C ARG A 254 -7.94 3.24 -18.66
N VAL A 255 -8.27 2.69 -17.49
CA VAL A 255 -9.21 3.29 -16.55
C VAL A 255 -8.63 4.57 -15.94
N SER A 256 -7.32 4.73 -15.83
CA SER A 256 -6.70 5.96 -15.33
C SER A 256 -6.72 7.11 -16.34
N SER A 257 -6.82 6.81 -17.63
CA SER A 257 -6.82 7.81 -18.69
C SER A 257 -8.04 8.75 -18.64
N SER A 258 -7.87 10.00 -19.00
CA SER A 258 -8.95 10.98 -19.15
C SER A 258 -8.85 11.58 -20.54
N HIS A 259 -9.98 11.76 -21.22
CA HIS A 259 -9.98 12.24 -22.61
C HIS A 259 -10.42 13.72 -22.70
N TYR A 260 -11.18 14.21 -21.70
CA TYR A 260 -11.62 15.60 -21.63
C TYR A 260 -11.98 16.06 -20.22
N ARG A 261 -12.28 17.36 -20.05
CA ARG A 261 -12.74 17.96 -18.79
C ARG A 261 -14.18 17.56 -18.48
N TYR A 262 -14.38 16.84 -17.37
CA TYR A 262 -15.70 16.37 -16.90
C TYR A 262 -16.74 17.47 -16.69
N GLN A 263 -16.35 18.68 -16.26
CA GLN A 263 -17.26 19.81 -16.07
C GLN A 263 -17.92 20.25 -17.39
N ASP A 264 -17.11 20.32 -18.44
CA ASP A 264 -17.55 20.78 -19.76
C ASP A 264 -18.49 19.72 -20.38
N LEU A 265 -18.21 18.44 -20.15
CA LEU A 265 -19.10 17.33 -20.51
C LEU A 265 -20.44 17.41 -19.77
N ALA A 266 -20.40 17.59 -18.44
CA ALA A 266 -21.61 17.69 -17.61
C ALA A 266 -22.49 18.88 -18.01
N ALA A 267 -21.89 20.05 -18.23
CA ALA A 267 -22.61 21.24 -18.67
C ALA A 267 -23.26 21.07 -20.06
N THR A 268 -22.56 20.44 -21.00
CA THR A 268 -23.06 20.27 -22.38
C THR A 268 -24.13 19.19 -22.48
N PHE A 269 -23.92 18.05 -21.81
CA PHE A 269 -24.77 16.86 -21.92
C PHE A 269 -25.70 16.66 -20.71
N GLN A 270 -25.95 17.70 -19.91
CA GLN A 270 -26.85 17.64 -18.75
C GLN A 270 -28.23 17.05 -19.07
N ARG A 271 -28.76 17.34 -20.28
CA ARG A 271 -30.09 16.89 -20.72
C ARG A 271 -30.05 15.63 -21.59
N SER A 272 -28.90 14.97 -21.68
CA SER A 272 -28.71 13.72 -22.39
C SER A 272 -28.45 12.58 -21.40
N ASP A 273 -28.84 11.37 -21.79
CA ASP A 273 -28.57 10.17 -21.01
C ASP A 273 -27.14 9.65 -21.18
N VAL A 274 -26.34 10.23 -22.08
CA VAL A 274 -25.00 9.72 -22.44
C VAL A 274 -24.06 9.62 -21.25
N LEU A 275 -24.03 10.63 -20.36
CA LEU A 275 -23.17 10.62 -19.18
C LEU A 275 -23.65 9.60 -18.14
N PHE A 276 -24.97 9.47 -17.98
CA PHE A 276 -25.56 8.42 -17.16
C PHE A 276 -25.19 7.02 -17.68
N ARG A 277 -25.16 6.80 -19.01
CA ARG A 277 -24.74 5.53 -19.61
C ARG A 277 -23.24 5.25 -19.41
N PHE A 278 -22.38 6.26 -19.48
CA PHE A 278 -20.97 6.12 -19.08
C PHE A 278 -20.83 5.73 -17.60
N GLN A 279 -21.57 6.40 -16.72
CA GLN A 279 -21.60 6.07 -15.29
C GLN A 279 -22.06 4.61 -15.07
N ARG A 280 -23.13 4.16 -15.76
CA ARG A 280 -23.64 2.80 -15.66
C ARG A 280 -22.61 1.77 -16.15
N LEU A 281 -21.94 2.02 -17.26
CA LEU A 281 -20.89 1.15 -17.80
C LEU A 281 -19.72 1.01 -16.82
N LEU A 282 -19.21 2.11 -16.26
CA LEU A 282 -18.13 2.08 -15.27
C LEU A 282 -18.51 1.29 -14.01
N ARG A 283 -19.76 1.42 -13.54
CA ARG A 283 -20.28 0.64 -12.40
C ARG A 283 -20.44 -0.85 -12.74
N ALA A 284 -20.86 -1.19 -13.96
CA ALA A 284 -20.91 -2.58 -14.42
C ALA A 284 -19.51 -3.21 -14.47
N GLN A 285 -18.53 -2.48 -15.00
CA GLN A 285 -17.12 -2.89 -15.01
C GLN A 285 -16.53 -3.00 -13.60
N ALA A 286 -16.91 -2.10 -12.69
CA ALA A 286 -16.54 -2.22 -11.27
C ALA A 286 -17.13 -3.50 -10.65
N MET A 287 -18.35 -3.88 -11.02
CA MET A 287 -18.96 -5.13 -10.58
C MET A 287 -18.22 -6.36 -11.14
N ALA A 288 -17.86 -6.35 -12.42
CA ALA A 288 -17.04 -7.39 -13.03
C ALA A 288 -15.69 -7.56 -12.32
N CYS A 289 -15.00 -6.45 -12.00
CA CYS A 289 -13.78 -6.47 -11.19
C CYS A 289 -14.01 -7.11 -9.80
N ARG A 290 -15.12 -6.82 -9.13
CA ARG A 290 -15.46 -7.48 -7.83
C ARG A 290 -15.68 -8.97 -7.99
N ASP A 291 -16.30 -9.39 -9.09
CA ASP A 291 -16.58 -10.80 -9.33
C ASP A 291 -15.32 -11.57 -9.72
N ILE A 292 -14.40 -10.95 -10.47
CA ILE A 292 -13.03 -11.45 -10.69
C ILE A 292 -12.29 -11.59 -9.35
N ALA A 293 -12.35 -10.56 -8.49
CA ALA A 293 -11.72 -10.61 -7.18
C ALA A 293 -12.24 -11.78 -6.33
N LYS A 294 -13.57 -11.99 -6.30
CA LYS A 294 -14.17 -13.14 -5.62
C LYS A 294 -13.74 -14.47 -6.24
N ALA A 295 -13.75 -14.58 -7.58
CA ALA A 295 -13.39 -15.80 -8.29
C ALA A 295 -11.93 -16.19 -8.02
N LEU A 296 -11.00 -15.22 -8.11
CA LEU A 296 -9.60 -15.38 -7.78
C LEU A 296 -9.40 -15.82 -6.33
N ALA A 297 -10.03 -15.13 -5.36
CA ALA A 297 -9.91 -15.46 -3.94
C ALA A 297 -10.38 -16.89 -3.62
N ILE A 298 -11.42 -17.38 -4.31
CA ILE A 298 -11.99 -18.73 -4.14
C ILE A 298 -11.22 -19.79 -4.99
N GLY A 299 -10.34 -19.34 -5.88
CA GLY A 299 -9.62 -20.18 -6.85
C GLY A 299 -10.55 -20.85 -7.87
N LYS A 300 -11.59 -20.15 -8.32
CA LYS A 300 -12.52 -20.60 -9.38
C LYS A 300 -12.28 -19.80 -10.67
N PRO A 301 -12.55 -20.39 -11.86
CA PRO A 301 -12.55 -19.63 -13.09
C PRO A 301 -13.62 -18.54 -13.02
N TYR A 302 -13.26 -17.35 -13.47
CA TYR A 302 -14.21 -16.27 -13.69
C TYR A 302 -15.05 -16.58 -14.93
N GLN A 303 -16.35 -16.26 -14.86
CA GLN A 303 -17.26 -16.31 -16.00
C GLN A 303 -17.76 -14.90 -16.24
N HIS A 304 -17.53 -14.41 -17.44
CA HIS A 304 -17.95 -13.07 -17.83
C HIS A 304 -19.47 -13.00 -18.05
N LEU A 305 -20.09 -11.89 -17.61
CA LEU A 305 -21.53 -11.67 -17.71
C LEU A 305 -21.84 -10.85 -18.97
N GLU A 306 -22.82 -11.28 -19.76
CA GLU A 306 -23.26 -10.57 -20.99
C GLU A 306 -23.90 -9.18 -20.73
N ILE A 307 -24.15 -8.83 -19.46
CA ILE A 307 -24.80 -7.55 -19.09
C ILE A 307 -23.97 -6.35 -19.54
N THR A 308 -22.63 -6.44 -19.48
CA THR A 308 -21.78 -5.31 -19.82
C THR A 308 -21.70 -5.08 -21.33
N GLU A 309 -21.77 -6.14 -22.14
CA GLU A 309 -21.86 -6.03 -23.61
C GLU A 309 -23.11 -5.24 -24.02
N LYS A 310 -24.27 -5.58 -23.44
CA LYS A 310 -25.51 -4.82 -23.64
C LYS A 310 -25.37 -3.35 -23.21
N THR A 311 -24.66 -3.09 -22.11
CA THR A 311 -24.45 -1.73 -21.62
C THR A 311 -23.52 -0.92 -22.56
N LEU A 312 -22.56 -1.57 -23.21
CA LEU A 312 -21.74 -0.95 -24.26
C LEU A 312 -22.58 -0.62 -25.49
N ASP A 313 -23.41 -1.55 -25.97
CA ASP A 313 -24.28 -1.31 -27.13
C ASP A 313 -25.24 -0.15 -26.87
N GLU A 314 -25.89 -0.17 -25.71
CA GLU A 314 -26.75 0.90 -25.20
C GLU A 314 -26.05 2.27 -25.16
N LEU A 315 -24.77 2.32 -24.77
CA LEU A 315 -24.00 3.55 -24.75
C LEU A 315 -23.63 4.01 -26.17
N ARG A 316 -23.27 3.07 -27.05
CA ARG A 316 -22.94 3.37 -28.45
C ARG A 316 -24.15 3.96 -29.17
N GLU A 317 -25.34 3.43 -28.95
CA GLU A 317 -26.59 3.96 -29.49
C GLU A 317 -26.85 5.40 -29.05
N SER A 318 -26.65 5.73 -27.76
CA SER A 318 -26.81 7.10 -27.25
C SER A 318 -25.81 8.08 -27.88
N ILE A 319 -24.55 7.68 -28.07
CA ILE A 319 -23.55 8.49 -28.77
C ILE A 319 -23.96 8.72 -30.23
N ASN A 320 -24.40 7.67 -30.93
CA ASN A 320 -24.84 7.76 -32.32
C ASN A 320 -26.08 8.65 -32.48
N TYR A 321 -27.03 8.57 -31.54
CA TYR A 321 -28.20 9.44 -31.50
C TYR A 321 -27.81 10.92 -31.38
N LEU A 322 -26.84 11.26 -30.52
CA LEU A 322 -26.36 12.64 -30.39
C LEU A 322 -25.61 13.11 -31.64
N LYS A 323 -24.83 12.23 -32.29
CA LYS A 323 -24.16 12.54 -33.56
C LYS A 323 -25.17 12.85 -34.67
N ALA A 324 -26.26 12.09 -34.75
CA ALA A 324 -27.30 12.28 -35.77
C ALA A 324 -27.99 13.66 -35.68
N GLN A 325 -27.97 14.31 -34.51
CA GLN A 325 -28.50 15.66 -34.34
C GLN A 325 -27.64 16.75 -35.00
N ASN A 326 -26.43 16.43 -35.48
CA ASN A 326 -25.54 17.33 -36.23
C ASN A 326 -25.27 18.69 -35.58
N ASN A 327 -25.32 18.77 -34.25
CA ASN A 327 -25.04 20.01 -33.53
C ASN A 327 -23.53 20.35 -33.61
N PRO A 328 -23.14 21.49 -34.20
CA PRO A 328 -21.73 21.84 -34.37
C PRO A 328 -21.00 22.01 -33.03
N GLN A 329 -21.69 22.45 -31.97
CA GLN A 329 -21.09 22.62 -30.63
C GLN A 329 -20.72 21.28 -29.99
N TRP A 330 -21.35 20.17 -30.39
CA TRP A 330 -21.11 18.85 -29.80
C TRP A 330 -20.03 18.06 -30.50
N ARG A 331 -19.67 18.39 -31.76
CA ARG A 331 -18.74 17.59 -32.57
C ARG A 331 -17.45 17.25 -31.83
N LEU A 332 -16.78 18.27 -31.28
CA LEU A 332 -15.56 18.14 -30.50
C LEU A 332 -15.71 17.15 -29.32
N LEU A 333 -16.77 17.34 -28.54
CA LEU A 333 -17.02 16.57 -27.32
C LEU A 333 -17.48 15.15 -27.62
N LEU A 334 -18.26 14.95 -28.69
CA LEU A 334 -18.68 13.63 -29.14
C LEU A 334 -17.49 12.78 -29.57
N THR A 335 -16.51 13.37 -30.27
CA THR A 335 -15.24 12.69 -30.57
C THR A 335 -14.51 12.25 -29.29
N GLN A 336 -14.58 13.03 -28.20
CA GLN A 336 -14.01 12.62 -26.91
C GLN A 336 -14.76 11.46 -26.27
N LEU A 337 -16.08 11.49 -26.39
CA LEU A 337 -16.92 10.40 -25.91
C LEU A 337 -16.65 9.12 -26.73
N ASP A 338 -16.33 9.20 -28.02
CA ASP A 338 -15.90 8.03 -28.81
C ASP A 338 -14.56 7.45 -28.36
N TYR A 339 -13.56 8.30 -28.08
CA TYR A 339 -12.29 7.82 -27.54
C TYR A 339 -12.48 7.15 -26.18
N LEU A 340 -13.25 7.79 -25.30
CA LEU A 340 -13.59 7.22 -24.00
C LEU A 340 -14.36 5.90 -24.15
N PHE A 341 -15.33 5.84 -25.06
CA PHE A 341 -16.07 4.62 -25.37
C PHE A 341 -15.13 3.51 -25.82
N SER A 342 -14.26 3.80 -26.79
CA SER A 342 -13.33 2.81 -27.38
C SER A 342 -12.36 2.28 -26.33
N ASN A 343 -11.93 3.16 -25.42
CA ASN A 343 -11.10 2.78 -24.29
C ASN A 343 -11.85 1.86 -23.31
N LEU A 344 -13.07 2.21 -22.90
CA LEU A 344 -13.88 1.37 -22.00
C LEU A 344 -14.31 0.04 -22.65
N ALA A 345 -14.57 0.01 -23.96
CA ALA A 345 -14.80 -1.22 -24.71
C ALA A 345 -13.55 -2.11 -24.75
N THR A 346 -12.36 -1.52 -24.73
CA THR A 346 -11.10 -2.28 -24.60
C THR A 346 -10.93 -2.83 -23.19
N VAL A 347 -11.26 -2.06 -22.15
CA VAL A 347 -11.32 -2.56 -20.77
C VAL A 347 -12.26 -3.75 -20.68
N GLU A 348 -13.42 -3.69 -21.34
CA GLU A 348 -14.38 -4.80 -21.35
C GLU A 348 -13.80 -6.07 -21.95
N ARG A 349 -13.16 -5.96 -23.12
CA ARG A 349 -12.48 -7.11 -23.74
C ARG A 349 -11.41 -7.71 -22.84
N GLN A 350 -10.65 -6.88 -22.11
CA GLN A 350 -9.67 -7.37 -21.14
C GLN A 350 -10.35 -8.10 -19.95
N LEU A 351 -11.46 -7.56 -19.45
CA LEU A 351 -12.25 -8.22 -18.40
C LEU A 351 -12.81 -9.58 -18.86
N ALA A 352 -13.31 -9.65 -20.10
CA ALA A 352 -13.78 -10.89 -20.70
C ALA A 352 -12.65 -11.92 -20.85
N ASN A 353 -11.48 -11.48 -21.35
CA ASN A 353 -10.30 -12.32 -21.56
C ASN A 353 -9.74 -12.96 -20.27
N ILE A 354 -10.01 -12.38 -19.08
CA ILE A 354 -9.65 -13.00 -17.80
C ILE A 354 -10.37 -14.34 -17.58
N SER A 355 -11.51 -14.58 -18.24
CA SER A 355 -12.19 -15.89 -18.22
C SER A 355 -11.35 -16.98 -18.87
N ASN A 356 -10.61 -16.64 -19.93
CA ASN A 356 -9.71 -17.54 -20.65
C ASN A 356 -8.36 -16.87 -20.96
N PRO A 357 -7.50 -16.68 -19.95
CA PRO A 357 -6.24 -15.96 -20.10
C PRO A 357 -5.21 -16.73 -20.93
N ASP A 358 -5.43 -18.02 -21.18
CA ASP A 358 -4.53 -18.85 -21.98
C ASP A 358 -4.73 -18.66 -23.47
N ALA A 359 -5.92 -18.20 -23.90
CA ALA A 359 -6.20 -17.88 -25.31
C ALA A 359 -5.46 -16.63 -25.79
N THR A 360 -5.09 -15.72 -24.88
CA THR A 360 -4.27 -14.56 -25.25
C THR A 360 -2.80 -14.98 -25.35
N VAL A 361 -2.26 -14.88 -26.56
CA VAL A 361 -0.81 -14.95 -26.81
C VAL A 361 -0.19 -13.69 -26.22
N THR A 362 0.73 -13.86 -25.28
CA THR A 362 1.55 -12.76 -24.74
C THR A 362 2.98 -13.15 -24.99
N ASP A 363 3.67 -12.43 -25.87
CA ASP A 363 5.11 -12.67 -26.16
C ASP A 363 6.00 -12.25 -24.97
N GLU A 364 5.43 -11.66 -23.92
CA GLU A 364 6.15 -11.01 -22.83
C GLU A 364 5.98 -11.75 -21.51
N THR A 365 7.08 -12.31 -21.00
CA THR A 365 7.12 -13.08 -19.75
C THR A 365 7.93 -12.40 -18.65
N GLU A 366 8.59 -11.28 -18.94
CA GLU A 366 9.54 -10.67 -18.01
C GLU A 366 8.90 -9.55 -17.16
N LEU A 367 9.19 -9.60 -15.86
CA LEU A 367 8.94 -8.54 -14.89
C LEU A 367 10.29 -7.90 -14.53
N ALA A 368 10.36 -6.56 -14.46
CA ALA A 368 11.56 -5.89 -13.96
C ALA A 368 11.85 -6.34 -12.52
N ASP A 369 12.91 -7.13 -12.34
CA ASP A 369 13.44 -7.59 -11.06
C ASP A 369 14.55 -6.64 -10.62
N ASN A 370 14.23 -5.79 -9.64
CA ASN A 370 15.20 -4.87 -9.04
C ASN A 370 15.68 -5.39 -7.67
N GLU A 371 15.45 -6.67 -7.33
CA GLU A 371 15.83 -7.21 -6.03
C GLU A 371 17.32 -7.53 -5.94
N ALA A 372 17.88 -7.27 -4.77
CA ALA A 372 19.26 -7.62 -4.44
C ALA A 372 19.28 -9.09 -4.04
N HIS A 373 19.78 -9.94 -4.93
CA HIS A 373 19.91 -11.38 -4.65
C HIS A 373 21.27 -11.74 -4.05
N SER A 374 22.25 -10.83 -4.12
CA SER A 374 23.61 -11.05 -3.63
C SER A 374 23.88 -10.35 -2.29
N ILE A 375 24.71 -10.96 -1.44
CA ILE A 375 25.15 -10.35 -0.16
C ILE A 375 25.81 -8.97 -0.36
N PRO A 376 26.68 -8.76 -1.37
CA PRO A 376 27.23 -7.42 -1.65
C PRO A 376 26.15 -6.38 -1.96
N ASP A 377 25.11 -6.73 -2.72
CA ASP A 377 24.02 -5.81 -3.05
C ASP A 377 23.19 -5.46 -1.80
N LEU A 378 22.94 -6.45 -0.92
CA LEU A 378 22.27 -6.23 0.35
C LEU A 378 23.07 -5.30 1.26
N TRP A 379 24.40 -5.48 1.33
CA TRP A 379 25.27 -4.60 2.09
C TRP A 379 25.27 -3.17 1.53
N ARG A 380 25.32 -3.03 0.19
CA ARG A 380 25.22 -1.73 -0.49
C ARG A 380 23.90 -1.02 -0.22
N ARG A 381 22.79 -1.76 -0.06
CA ARG A 381 21.50 -1.19 0.36
C ARG A 381 21.55 -0.65 1.78
N ILE A 382 22.17 -1.37 2.72
CA ILE A 382 22.32 -0.88 4.10
C ILE A 382 23.19 0.38 4.11
N THR A 383 24.36 0.34 3.47
CA THR A 383 25.30 1.47 3.48
C THR A 383 24.76 2.70 2.76
N SER A 384 23.99 2.54 1.68
CA SER A 384 23.34 3.68 1.01
C SER A 384 22.26 4.35 1.87
N GLN A 385 21.74 3.67 2.89
CA GLN A 385 20.78 4.24 3.84
C GLN A 385 21.45 4.85 5.08
N LEU A 386 22.76 4.67 5.28
CA LEU A 386 23.52 5.27 6.40
C LEU A 386 23.79 6.76 6.18
N ASN A 387 22.72 7.55 6.05
CA ASN A 387 22.79 8.99 5.99
C ASN A 387 21.59 9.62 6.72
N PRO A 388 21.74 10.82 7.31
CA PRO A 388 20.65 11.50 8.01
C PRO A 388 19.47 11.93 7.12
N GLN A 389 19.55 11.83 5.79
CA GLN A 389 18.43 12.11 4.89
C GLN A 389 17.52 10.89 4.70
N SER A 390 18.03 9.68 4.96
CA SER A 390 17.26 8.43 4.89
C SER A 390 16.16 8.39 5.96
N LEU A 391 14.95 8.04 5.53
CA LEU A 391 13.82 7.77 6.42
C LEU A 391 14.10 6.63 7.39
N LEU A 392 14.75 5.58 6.89
CA LEU A 392 15.03 4.39 7.68
C LEU A 392 16.05 4.69 8.78
N PHE A 393 17.13 5.41 8.45
CA PHE A 393 18.14 5.82 9.42
C PHE A 393 17.55 6.70 10.52
N ARG A 394 16.74 7.70 10.16
CA ARG A 394 16.05 8.56 11.13
C ARG A 394 15.18 7.75 12.07
N HIS A 395 14.41 6.80 11.55
CA HIS A 395 13.55 5.94 12.34
C HIS A 395 14.36 4.99 13.24
N ALA A 396 15.44 4.39 12.73
CA ALA A 396 16.33 3.51 13.49
C ALA A 396 16.93 4.24 14.70
N LEU A 397 17.48 5.44 14.48
CA LEU A 397 18.05 6.25 15.54
C LEU A 397 16.98 6.71 16.55
N ARG A 398 15.83 7.17 16.05
CA ARG A 398 14.70 7.59 16.88
C ARG A 398 14.22 6.48 17.79
N MET A 399 14.00 5.28 17.25
CA MET A 399 13.54 4.14 18.05
C MET A 399 14.60 3.70 19.05
N ALA A 400 15.87 3.64 18.66
CA ALA A 400 16.97 3.30 19.56
C ALA A 400 17.02 4.25 20.76
N ILE A 401 16.97 5.57 20.52
CA ILE A 401 16.94 6.56 21.60
C ILE A 401 15.66 6.42 22.44
N ALA A 402 14.49 6.27 21.82
CA ALA A 402 13.21 6.19 22.54
C ALA A 402 13.13 4.97 23.47
N LEU A 403 13.61 3.80 23.00
CA LEU A 403 13.65 2.58 23.82
C LEU A 403 14.70 2.69 24.93
N THR A 404 15.88 3.24 24.66
CA THR A 404 16.91 3.43 25.70
C THR A 404 16.48 4.44 26.76
N VAL A 405 15.84 5.56 26.37
CA VAL A 405 15.26 6.51 27.32
C VAL A 405 14.12 5.88 28.12
N GLY A 406 13.24 5.12 27.46
CA GLY A 406 12.19 4.36 28.12
C GLY A 406 12.74 3.39 29.16
N TYR A 407 13.82 2.68 28.83
CA TYR A 407 14.52 1.81 29.78
C TYR A 407 15.13 2.60 30.95
N GLY A 408 15.73 3.76 30.68
CA GLY A 408 16.20 4.67 31.72
C GLY A 408 15.09 5.12 32.67
N CYS A 409 13.88 5.39 32.16
CA CYS A 409 12.71 5.71 33.00
C CYS A 409 12.31 4.53 33.89
N ILE A 410 12.34 3.29 33.38
CA ILE A 410 12.05 2.08 34.16
C ILE A 410 12.99 1.97 35.35
N GLN A 411 14.30 2.12 35.10
CA GLN A 411 15.34 2.04 36.12
C GLN A 411 15.23 3.18 37.15
N PHE A 412 15.04 4.42 36.69
CA PHE A 412 14.96 5.58 37.57
C PHE A 412 13.73 5.55 38.48
N LEU A 413 12.57 5.13 37.95
CA LEU A 413 11.30 5.07 38.67
C LEU A 413 11.10 3.74 39.43
N HIS A 414 12.05 2.80 39.33
CA HIS A 414 11.98 1.47 39.94
C HIS A 414 10.66 0.74 39.61
N LEU A 415 10.25 0.79 38.34
CA LEU A 415 8.97 0.21 37.90
C LEU A 415 9.11 -1.31 37.75
N GLU A 416 8.48 -2.06 38.67
CA GLU A 416 8.49 -3.54 38.67
C GLU A 416 8.02 -4.17 37.35
N ARG A 417 7.17 -3.47 36.56
CA ARG A 417 6.57 -4.00 35.31
C ARG A 417 6.76 -3.10 34.10
N GLY A 418 7.79 -2.24 34.14
CA GLY A 418 7.96 -1.15 33.18
C GLY A 418 8.25 -1.57 31.72
N TYR A 419 8.50 -2.86 31.42
CA TYR A 419 8.77 -3.36 30.06
C TYR A 419 7.64 -3.04 29.06
N TRP A 420 6.42 -2.79 29.54
CA TRP A 420 5.31 -2.32 28.70
C TRP A 420 5.51 -0.94 28.09
N ILE A 421 6.34 -0.09 28.71
CA ILE A 421 6.75 1.21 28.16
C ILE A 421 7.51 0.97 26.86
N LEU A 422 8.46 0.03 26.86
CA LEU A 422 9.25 -0.34 25.69
C LEU A 422 8.36 -0.93 24.59
N LEU A 423 7.49 -1.89 24.96
CA LEU A 423 6.59 -2.53 24.02
C LEU A 423 5.61 -1.52 23.39
N THR A 424 5.05 -0.62 24.19
CA THR A 424 4.14 0.42 23.70
C THR A 424 4.87 1.40 22.79
N THR A 425 6.08 1.83 23.17
CA THR A 425 6.91 2.70 22.34
C THR A 425 7.23 2.04 20.99
N LEU A 426 7.61 0.75 20.99
CA LEU A 426 7.90 -0.02 19.79
C LEU A 426 6.69 -0.12 18.83
N PHE A 427 5.47 -0.33 19.34
CA PHE A 427 4.26 -0.40 18.51
C PHE A 427 3.74 0.97 18.05
N VAL A 428 3.88 2.00 18.88
CA VAL A 428 3.31 3.32 18.62
C VAL A 428 4.23 4.18 17.77
N CYS A 429 5.55 4.14 18.01
CA CYS A 429 6.51 4.94 17.25
C CYS A 429 6.66 4.39 15.84
N GLN A 430 6.11 5.10 14.86
CA GLN A 430 6.17 4.76 13.44
C GLN A 430 7.19 5.66 12.71
N PRO A 431 7.57 5.34 11.46
CA PRO A 431 8.52 6.16 10.71
C PRO A 431 8.10 7.62 10.52
N ASN A 432 6.80 7.88 10.31
CA ASN A 432 6.24 9.21 10.13
C ASN A 432 5.29 9.63 11.27
N TYR A 433 5.04 10.94 11.36
CA TYR A 433 4.20 11.54 12.40
C TYR A 433 2.74 11.09 12.31
N SER A 434 2.18 11.05 11.09
CA SER A 434 0.78 10.69 10.85
C SER A 434 0.45 9.28 11.36
N ALA A 435 1.29 8.29 11.02
CA ALA A 435 1.13 6.92 11.48
C ALA A 435 1.35 6.79 13.00
N THR A 436 2.32 7.51 13.56
CA THR A 436 2.57 7.50 15.02
C THR A 436 1.36 8.02 15.78
N ARG A 437 0.79 9.14 15.34
CA ARG A 437 -0.43 9.72 15.93
C ARG A 437 -1.62 8.78 15.82
N GLN A 438 -1.81 8.14 14.66
CA GLN A 438 -2.89 7.17 14.47
C GLN A 438 -2.74 5.96 15.40
N LYS A 439 -1.53 5.39 15.48
CA LYS A 439 -1.22 4.26 16.36
C LYS A 439 -1.38 4.62 17.83
N LEU A 440 -0.97 5.82 18.24
CA LEU A 440 -1.15 6.31 19.62
C LEU A 440 -2.63 6.32 20.01
N VAL A 441 -3.49 6.95 19.20
CA VAL A 441 -4.93 7.05 19.50
C VAL A 441 -5.55 5.66 19.58
N GLN A 442 -5.25 4.80 18.61
CA GLN A 442 -5.73 3.42 18.59
C GLN A 442 -5.21 2.60 19.78
N ARG A 443 -3.96 2.84 20.21
CA ARG A 443 -3.34 2.17 21.34
C ARG A 443 -4.05 2.54 22.64
N VAL A 444 -4.24 3.84 22.89
CA VAL A 444 -4.89 4.34 24.11
C VAL A 444 -6.34 3.87 24.19
N ILE A 445 -7.13 4.07 23.13
CA ILE A 445 -8.54 3.65 23.08
C ILE A 445 -8.65 2.13 23.24
N GLY A 446 -7.82 1.37 22.52
CA GLY A 446 -7.83 -0.08 22.56
C GLY A 446 -7.43 -0.62 23.94
N THR A 447 -6.38 -0.10 24.56
CA THR A 447 -5.96 -0.53 25.90
C THR A 447 -7.03 -0.21 26.94
N LEU A 448 -7.62 0.98 26.91
CA LEU A 448 -8.75 1.32 27.80
C LEU A 448 -9.93 0.36 27.62
N GLY A 449 -10.34 0.11 26.37
CA GLY A 449 -11.41 -0.84 26.06
C GLY A 449 -11.10 -2.27 26.52
N GLY A 450 -9.85 -2.72 26.32
CA GLY A 450 -9.38 -4.04 26.75
C GLY A 450 -9.34 -4.19 28.28
N LEU A 451 -8.87 -3.19 29.00
CA LEU A 451 -8.84 -3.20 30.48
C LEU A 451 -10.27 -3.15 31.07
N LEU A 452 -11.14 -2.27 30.53
CA LEU A 452 -12.54 -2.16 30.96
C LEU A 452 -13.33 -3.46 30.72
N ALA A 453 -13.07 -4.15 29.62
CA ALA A 453 -13.65 -5.47 29.36
C ALA A 453 -12.97 -6.58 30.18
N GLY A 454 -11.67 -6.45 30.47
CA GLY A 454 -10.89 -7.44 31.19
C GLY A 454 -11.31 -7.61 32.65
N ILE A 455 -11.60 -6.51 33.35
CA ILE A 455 -12.05 -6.53 34.76
C ILE A 455 -13.25 -7.48 34.98
N PRO A 456 -14.40 -7.30 34.30
CA PRO A 456 -15.54 -8.19 34.51
C PRO A 456 -15.26 -9.61 34.02
N LEU A 457 -14.48 -9.80 32.95
CA LEU A 457 -14.12 -11.13 32.47
C LEU A 457 -13.28 -11.91 33.48
N LEU A 458 -12.35 -11.26 34.19
CA LEU A 458 -11.59 -11.87 35.28
C LEU A 458 -12.48 -12.28 36.46
N TYR A 459 -13.49 -11.47 36.81
CA TYR A 459 -14.46 -11.80 37.86
C TYR A 459 -15.43 -12.91 37.47
N LEU A 460 -15.93 -12.91 36.23
CA LEU A 460 -16.93 -13.86 35.75
C LEU A 460 -16.33 -15.24 35.43
N PHE A 461 -15.05 -15.28 35.04
CA PHE A 461 -14.34 -16.51 34.69
C PHE A 461 -13.05 -16.65 35.53
N PRO A 462 -13.17 -16.88 36.86
CA PRO A 462 -12.01 -17.03 37.74
C PRO A 462 -11.31 -18.38 37.56
N GLY A 463 -12.00 -19.37 36.97
CA GLY A 463 -11.45 -20.70 36.73
C GLY A 463 -10.37 -20.70 35.64
N GLN A 464 -9.32 -21.51 35.85
CA GLN A 464 -8.18 -21.65 34.94
C GLN A 464 -8.62 -21.97 33.50
N GLU A 465 -9.52 -22.95 33.32
CA GLU A 465 -10.04 -23.34 32.00
C GLU A 465 -10.68 -22.19 31.24
N GLY A 466 -11.53 -21.43 31.93
CA GLY A 466 -12.24 -20.29 31.33
C GLY A 466 -11.25 -19.25 30.82
N GLN A 467 -10.18 -19.01 31.58
CA GLN A 467 -9.14 -18.05 31.21
C GLN A 467 -8.27 -18.53 30.06
N LEU A 468 -7.95 -19.84 30.01
CA LEU A 468 -7.23 -20.42 28.88
C LEU A 468 -8.05 -20.27 27.58
N VAL A 469 -9.35 -20.54 27.63
CA VAL A 469 -10.26 -20.34 26.48
C VAL A 469 -10.34 -18.87 26.08
N LEU A 470 -10.52 -17.96 27.04
CA LEU A 470 -10.58 -16.52 26.77
C LEU A 470 -9.26 -15.97 26.22
N MET A 471 -8.13 -16.50 26.66
CA MET A 471 -6.80 -16.17 26.16
C MET A 471 -6.65 -16.58 24.68
N ILE A 472 -7.04 -17.80 24.33
CA ILE A 472 -7.04 -18.27 22.92
C ILE A 472 -7.96 -17.37 22.07
N LEU A 473 -9.18 -17.12 22.55
CA LEU A 473 -10.16 -16.29 21.84
C LEU A 473 -9.63 -14.87 21.60
N ALA A 474 -9.05 -14.25 22.64
CA ALA A 474 -8.44 -12.94 22.55
C ALA A 474 -7.26 -12.93 21.54
N GLY A 475 -6.43 -13.97 21.53
CA GLY A 475 -5.33 -14.10 20.56
C GLY A 475 -5.82 -14.20 19.12
N VAL A 476 -6.84 -15.01 18.87
CA VAL A 476 -7.44 -15.14 17.53
C VAL A 476 -8.07 -13.83 17.08
N LEU A 477 -8.82 -13.15 17.96
CA LEU A 477 -9.47 -11.88 17.65
C LEU A 477 -8.45 -10.74 17.45
N PHE A 478 -7.34 -10.72 18.18
CA PHE A 478 -6.22 -9.81 17.92
C PHE A 478 -5.77 -9.90 16.46
N PHE A 479 -5.49 -11.11 15.98
CA PHE A 479 -5.05 -11.34 14.61
C PHE A 479 -6.16 -11.13 13.56
N ALA A 480 -7.43 -11.37 13.91
CA ALA A 480 -8.57 -11.07 13.05
C ALA A 480 -8.71 -9.56 12.74
N PHE A 481 -8.42 -8.72 13.74
CA PHE A 481 -8.64 -7.27 13.65
C PHE A 481 -7.37 -6.45 13.37
N ARG A 482 -6.16 -7.01 13.51
CA ARG A 482 -4.88 -6.25 13.40
C ARG A 482 -4.75 -5.39 12.15
N MET A 483 -5.26 -5.86 11.00
CA MET A 483 -5.16 -5.16 9.70
C MET A 483 -6.40 -4.32 9.35
N VAL A 484 -7.47 -4.39 10.17
CA VAL A 484 -8.77 -3.77 9.87
C VAL A 484 -9.06 -2.65 10.86
N ARG A 485 -8.98 -2.99 12.15
CA ARG A 485 -9.28 -2.12 13.29
C ARG A 485 -8.25 -2.38 14.38
N TYR A 486 -7.15 -1.65 14.28
CA TYR A 486 -6.01 -1.81 15.19
C TYR A 486 -6.33 -1.42 16.64
N ASP A 487 -7.34 -0.58 16.86
CA ASP A 487 -7.92 -0.28 18.16
C ASP A 487 -8.56 -1.52 18.80
N LEU A 488 -9.39 -2.26 18.05
CA LEU A 488 -9.94 -3.54 18.53
C LEU A 488 -8.85 -4.58 18.74
N ALA A 489 -7.88 -4.66 17.83
CA ALA A 489 -6.73 -5.54 18.01
C ALA A 489 -5.98 -5.22 19.31
N THR A 490 -5.77 -3.94 19.61
CA THR A 490 -5.12 -3.51 20.85
C THR A 490 -5.95 -3.90 22.09
N ALA A 491 -7.27 -3.83 22.02
CA ALA A 491 -8.14 -4.32 23.11
C ALA A 491 -7.94 -5.82 23.34
N PHE A 492 -7.96 -6.62 22.28
CA PHE A 492 -7.81 -8.08 22.38
C PHE A 492 -6.41 -8.53 22.82
N ILE A 493 -5.33 -7.89 22.35
CA ILE A 493 -3.99 -8.22 22.88
C ILE A 493 -3.85 -7.80 24.35
N THR A 494 -4.52 -6.74 24.78
CA THR A 494 -4.54 -6.34 26.20
C THR A 494 -5.28 -7.38 27.03
N LEU A 495 -6.43 -7.89 26.56
CA LEU A 495 -7.14 -9.00 27.19
C LEU A 495 -6.30 -10.28 27.26
N LEU A 496 -5.68 -10.68 26.14
CA LEU A 496 -4.80 -11.86 26.08
C LEU A 496 -3.73 -11.78 27.17
N VAL A 497 -3.07 -10.63 27.25
CA VAL A 497 -2.03 -10.38 28.25
C VAL A 497 -2.58 -10.45 29.68
N LEU A 498 -3.73 -9.83 29.96
CA LEU A 498 -4.34 -9.93 31.29
C LEU A 498 -4.58 -11.38 31.69
N PHE A 499 -5.07 -12.21 30.76
CA PHE A 499 -5.27 -13.64 31.01
C PHE A 499 -3.95 -14.40 31.18
N CYS A 500 -2.89 -14.07 30.43
CA CYS A 500 -1.55 -14.63 30.66
C CYS A 500 -1.04 -14.33 32.08
N PHE A 501 -1.19 -13.09 32.56
CA PHE A 501 -0.79 -12.73 33.93
C PHE A 501 -1.69 -13.34 34.99
N ASN A 502 -2.97 -13.54 34.69
CA ASN A 502 -3.85 -14.20 35.63
C ASN A 502 -3.50 -15.69 35.83
N GLN A 503 -2.91 -16.37 34.83
CA GLN A 503 -2.34 -17.72 35.02
C GLN A 503 -1.23 -17.74 36.09
N LEU A 504 -0.58 -16.60 36.32
CA LEU A 504 0.46 -16.42 37.34
C LEU A 504 -0.10 -15.82 38.65
N GLY A 505 -1.43 -15.68 38.78
CA GLY A 505 -2.08 -15.09 39.95
C GLY A 505 -2.10 -13.55 39.97
N GLU A 506 -1.64 -12.89 38.90
CA GLU A 506 -1.30 -11.46 38.89
C GLU A 506 -2.21 -10.61 38.00
N GLY A 507 -3.37 -11.14 37.59
CA GLY A 507 -4.23 -10.53 36.56
C GLY A 507 -4.79 -9.15 36.92
N PHE A 508 -5.15 -8.92 38.18
CA PHE A 508 -5.65 -7.60 38.64
C PHE A 508 -4.51 -6.61 38.90
N ALA A 509 -3.38 -7.09 39.41
CA ALA A 509 -2.23 -6.26 39.76
C ALA A 509 -1.60 -5.56 38.54
N VAL A 510 -1.72 -6.14 37.35
CA VAL A 510 -1.19 -5.55 36.11
C VAL A 510 -2.07 -4.46 35.50
N ILE A 511 -3.32 -4.27 35.94
CA ILE A 511 -4.28 -3.37 35.26
C ILE A 511 -3.83 -1.91 35.30
N LEU A 512 -3.51 -1.40 36.50
CA LEU A 512 -3.11 0.00 36.66
C LEU A 512 -1.71 0.28 36.08
N PRO A 513 -0.67 -0.55 36.34
CA PRO A 513 0.62 -0.42 35.68
C PRO A 513 0.49 -0.41 34.16
N ARG A 514 -0.35 -1.27 33.59
CA ARG A 514 -0.58 -1.35 32.14
C ARG A 514 -1.08 -0.03 31.56
N LEU A 515 -1.98 0.67 32.26
CA LEU A 515 -2.46 1.98 31.82
C LEU A 515 -1.34 3.02 31.88
N GLY A 516 -0.62 3.11 32.99
CA GLY A 516 0.49 4.04 33.19
C GLY A 516 1.61 3.86 32.16
N ASP A 517 2.05 2.62 31.96
CA ASP A 517 3.09 2.26 31.01
C ASP A 517 2.69 2.55 29.56
N THR A 518 1.41 2.34 29.24
CA THR A 518 0.89 2.65 27.90
C THR A 518 0.90 4.17 27.65
N LEU A 519 0.50 4.97 28.64
CA LEU A 519 0.54 6.43 28.52
C LEU A 519 1.98 6.94 28.41
N LEU A 520 2.89 6.41 29.23
CA LEU A 520 4.30 6.81 29.20
C LEU A 520 4.99 6.40 27.89
N GLY A 521 4.75 5.19 27.39
CA GLY A 521 5.26 4.76 26.09
C GLY A 521 4.71 5.58 24.92
N CYS A 522 3.42 5.93 24.95
CA CYS A 522 2.83 6.84 23.98
C CYS A 522 3.46 8.25 24.05
N PHE A 523 3.71 8.76 25.25
CA PHE A 523 4.36 10.05 25.46
C PHE A 523 5.79 10.06 24.90
N LEU A 524 6.59 9.02 25.19
CA LEU A 524 7.93 8.86 24.62
C LEU A 524 7.91 8.79 23.10
N ALA A 525 6.98 8.05 22.50
CA ALA A 525 6.83 7.98 21.05
C ALA A 525 6.53 9.35 20.42
N VAL A 526 5.68 10.17 21.05
CA VAL A 526 5.37 11.54 20.60
C VAL A 526 6.58 12.46 20.68
N ILE A 527 7.32 12.43 21.78
CA ILE A 527 8.55 13.21 21.93
C ILE A 527 9.57 12.77 20.87
N ALA A 528 9.76 11.47 20.70
CA ALA A 528 10.72 10.92 19.77
C ALA A 528 10.42 11.35 18.32
N VAL A 529 9.16 11.26 17.87
CA VAL A 529 8.79 11.67 16.50
C VAL A 529 8.83 13.19 16.29
N SER A 530 8.66 13.98 17.35
CA SER A 530 8.61 15.44 17.27
C SER A 530 9.98 16.10 17.35
N TYR A 531 10.93 15.51 18.08
CA TYR A 531 12.23 16.13 18.39
C TYR A 531 13.44 15.37 17.86
N ILE A 532 13.37 14.04 17.69
CA ILE A 532 14.53 13.24 17.23
C ILE A 532 14.48 13.10 15.71
N LEU A 533 15.32 13.91 15.05
CA LEU A 533 15.39 14.01 13.58
C LEU A 533 13.98 14.04 12.96
N PRO A 534 13.16 15.05 13.30
CA PRO A 534 11.79 15.12 12.82
C PRO A 534 11.77 15.17 11.30
N ASP A 535 10.74 14.54 10.75
CA ASP A 535 10.61 14.40 9.32
C ASP A 535 9.26 14.87 8.84
N TRP A 536 9.13 16.18 8.73
CA TRP A 536 7.91 16.83 8.26
C TRP A 536 7.80 16.65 6.74
N GLU A 537 6.70 16.08 6.29
CA GLU A 537 6.39 15.84 4.88
C GLU A 537 6.41 17.15 4.07
N SER A 538 6.03 18.26 4.70
CA SER A 538 6.09 19.60 4.09
C SER A 538 7.47 19.98 3.55
N HIS A 539 8.56 19.56 4.20
CA HIS A 539 9.91 19.87 3.74
C HIS A 539 10.32 19.04 2.52
N ARG A 540 9.72 17.85 2.35
CA ARG A 540 10.00 16.95 1.23
C ARG A 540 9.05 17.13 0.07
N LEU A 541 7.92 17.81 0.29
CA LEU A 541 6.83 17.89 -0.66
C LEU A 541 7.30 18.41 -2.02
N HIS A 542 8.18 19.41 -2.05
CA HIS A 542 8.81 19.90 -3.29
C HIS A 542 9.57 18.81 -4.06
N LYS A 543 10.35 17.99 -3.37
CA LYS A 543 11.09 16.88 -4.00
C LYS A 543 10.13 15.80 -4.51
N VAL A 544 9.06 15.49 -3.78
CA VAL A 544 8.03 14.55 -4.23
C VAL A 544 7.29 15.07 -5.47
N MET A 545 6.96 16.37 -5.49
CA MET A 545 6.39 17.06 -6.64
C MET A 545 7.35 17.07 -7.85
N ALA A 546 8.63 17.36 -7.64
CA ALA A 546 9.65 17.32 -8.70
C ALA A 546 9.75 15.92 -9.31
N ASN A 547 9.83 14.90 -8.46
CA ASN A 547 9.88 13.50 -8.89
C ASN A 547 8.64 13.09 -9.71
N SER A 548 7.44 13.57 -9.35
CA SER A 548 6.22 13.25 -10.11
C SER A 548 6.21 13.92 -11.49
N ILE A 549 6.66 15.17 -11.59
CA ILE A 549 6.81 15.87 -12.87
C ILE A 549 7.85 15.18 -13.74
N ASN A 550 9.03 14.84 -13.19
CA ASN A 550 10.07 14.15 -13.93
C ASN A 550 9.64 12.76 -14.41
N ALA A 551 8.93 11.99 -13.58
CA ALA A 551 8.44 10.67 -13.99
C ALA A 551 7.39 10.77 -15.10
N ASN A 552 6.52 11.79 -15.08
CA ASN A 552 5.59 12.08 -16.17
C ASN A 552 6.34 12.47 -17.47
N ARG A 553 7.40 13.28 -17.36
CA ARG A 553 8.29 13.65 -18.47
C ARG A 553 8.93 12.42 -19.12
N GLU A 554 9.52 11.54 -18.33
CA GLU A 554 10.13 10.28 -18.81
C GLU A 554 9.11 9.36 -19.48
N TYR A 555 7.92 9.22 -18.90
CA TYR A 555 6.86 8.39 -19.46
C TYR A 555 6.35 8.94 -20.80
N LEU A 556 6.13 10.26 -20.90
CA LEU A 556 5.77 10.92 -22.16
C LEU A 556 6.85 10.68 -23.22
N GLY A 557 8.13 10.82 -22.88
CA GLY A 557 9.23 10.56 -23.80
C GLY A 557 9.24 9.13 -24.37
N GLN A 558 8.95 8.12 -23.54
CA GLN A 558 8.81 6.73 -23.99
C GLN A 558 7.62 6.52 -24.94
N ILE A 559 6.51 7.23 -24.76
CA ILE A 559 5.34 7.17 -25.65
C ILE A 559 5.66 7.83 -26.99
N ILE A 560 6.24 9.04 -26.97
CA ILE A 560 6.57 9.79 -28.19
C ILE A 560 7.53 9.01 -29.10
N ALA A 561 8.50 8.30 -28.51
CA ALA A 561 9.39 7.42 -29.27
C ALA A 561 8.64 6.30 -30.02
N GLN A 562 7.55 5.77 -29.45
CA GLN A 562 6.76 4.68 -30.06
C GLN A 562 5.81 5.16 -31.16
N TYR A 563 5.42 6.44 -31.18
CA TYR A 563 4.71 7.01 -32.33
C TYR A 563 5.56 6.96 -33.61
N ARG A 564 6.88 6.94 -33.49
CA ARG A 564 7.82 6.77 -34.62
C ARG A 564 8.14 5.32 -34.93
N LEU A 565 8.51 4.55 -33.91
CA LEU A 565 9.08 3.20 -34.05
C LEU A 565 8.01 2.09 -34.11
N GLY A 566 6.75 2.45 -33.88
CA GLY A 566 5.66 1.52 -33.66
C GLY A 566 5.54 1.07 -32.21
N LYS A 567 4.35 0.58 -31.87
CA LYS A 567 4.00 0.12 -30.52
C LYS A 567 4.86 -1.08 -30.12
N ARG A 568 5.61 -0.94 -29.02
CA ARG A 568 6.34 -2.04 -28.36
C ARG A 568 6.23 -1.90 -26.85
N ASP A 569 5.82 -2.96 -26.15
CA ASP A 569 5.71 -2.97 -24.68
C ASP A 569 7.05 -3.29 -24.00
N CYS A 570 8.13 -2.65 -24.48
CA CYS A 570 9.48 -2.83 -23.95
C CYS A 570 9.57 -2.56 -22.44
N LEU A 571 10.52 -3.20 -21.76
CA LEU A 571 10.75 -3.04 -20.32
C LEU A 571 10.88 -1.58 -19.89
N ASN A 572 11.59 -0.75 -20.66
CA ASN A 572 11.77 0.68 -20.38
C ASN A 572 10.45 1.45 -20.35
N TYR A 573 9.55 1.19 -21.30
CA TYR A 573 8.20 1.77 -21.31
C TYR A 573 7.42 1.37 -20.06
N ARG A 574 7.41 0.07 -19.74
CA ARG A 574 6.68 -0.48 -18.57
C ARG A 574 7.23 0.06 -17.26
N VAL A 575 8.54 0.26 -17.14
CA VAL A 575 9.20 0.88 -15.99
C VAL A 575 8.83 2.36 -15.88
N ALA A 576 8.90 3.13 -16.97
CA ALA A 576 8.54 4.56 -16.98
C ALA A 576 7.06 4.77 -16.62
N ARG A 577 6.15 4.00 -17.25
CA ARG A 577 4.71 3.97 -16.93
C ARG A 577 4.47 3.72 -15.44
N ARG A 578 5.11 2.68 -14.90
CA ARG A 578 4.99 2.34 -13.47
C ARG A 578 5.54 3.45 -12.57
N ASN A 579 6.68 4.04 -12.91
CA ASN A 579 7.30 5.09 -12.11
C ASN A 579 6.42 6.35 -12.08
N ALA A 580 5.78 6.73 -13.19
CA ALA A 580 4.84 7.84 -13.24
C ALA A 580 3.63 7.61 -12.30
N HIS A 581 2.98 6.45 -12.37
CA HIS A 581 1.89 6.12 -11.45
C HIS A 581 2.35 5.98 -9.98
N ASN A 582 3.55 5.45 -9.72
CA ASN A 582 4.11 5.34 -8.37
C ASN A 582 4.40 6.70 -7.75
N THR A 583 4.96 7.64 -8.51
CA THR A 583 5.29 8.99 -8.01
C THR A 583 4.02 9.83 -7.80
N ASP A 584 2.99 9.68 -8.66
CA ASP A 584 1.66 10.28 -8.43
C ASP A 584 1.00 9.73 -7.16
N ALA A 585 1.05 8.41 -6.93
CA ALA A 585 0.57 7.79 -5.70
C ALA A 585 1.33 8.24 -4.45
N GLN A 586 2.66 8.39 -4.55
CA GLN A 586 3.51 8.94 -3.49
C GLN A 586 3.15 10.39 -3.18
N LEU A 587 2.90 11.22 -4.19
CA LEU A 587 2.45 12.61 -4.01
C LEU A 587 1.13 12.69 -3.26
N SER A 588 0.13 11.89 -3.66
CA SER A 588 -1.16 11.78 -2.96
C SER A 588 -1.00 11.38 -1.49
N THR A 589 -0.12 10.40 -1.24
CA THR A 589 0.18 9.93 0.12
C THR A 589 0.90 10.98 0.97
N ALA A 590 1.89 11.67 0.40
CA ALA A 590 2.65 12.72 1.08
C ALA A 590 1.76 13.91 1.48
N ILE A 591 0.87 14.35 0.58
CA ILE A 591 -0.11 15.41 0.90
C ILE A 591 -1.07 14.95 2.00
N SER A 592 -1.56 13.70 1.92
CA SER A 592 -2.44 13.13 2.95
C SER A 592 -1.75 13.06 4.32
N ASN A 593 -0.47 12.66 4.37
CA ASN A 593 0.32 12.63 5.60
C ASN A 593 0.55 14.03 6.16
N MET A 594 0.88 15.02 5.30
CA MET A 594 1.08 16.41 5.70
C MET A 594 -0.16 17.01 6.41
N LEU A 595 -1.38 16.63 6.00
CA LEU A 595 -2.60 17.10 6.66
C LEU A 595 -2.74 16.64 8.11
N ALA A 596 -2.14 15.50 8.46
CA ALA A 596 -2.13 14.98 9.83
C ALA A 596 -1.09 15.69 10.71
N GLU A 597 -0.18 16.48 10.13
CA GLU A 597 0.82 17.25 10.87
C GLU A 597 0.20 18.46 11.59
N PRO A 598 0.86 18.97 12.65
CA PRO A 598 0.48 20.21 13.31
C PRO A 598 0.39 21.37 12.31
N ARG A 599 -0.58 22.29 12.49
CA ARG A 599 -0.86 23.38 11.54
C ARG A 599 0.39 24.20 11.15
N ARG A 600 1.31 24.43 12.09
CA ARG A 600 2.56 25.17 11.86
C ARG A 600 3.49 24.54 10.81
N TYR A 601 3.35 23.25 10.53
CA TYR A 601 4.17 22.52 9.56
C TYR A 601 3.44 22.24 8.24
N ARG A 602 2.17 22.62 8.11
CA ARG A 602 1.41 22.39 6.88
C ARG A 602 1.81 23.42 5.83
N MET A 603 2.21 22.94 4.66
CA MET A 603 2.53 23.78 3.51
C MET A 603 1.29 24.00 2.66
N ALA A 604 0.97 25.27 2.34
CA ALA A 604 0.10 25.73 1.26
C ALA A 604 -0.96 24.70 0.78
N THR A 605 -1.86 24.29 1.67
CA THR A 605 -2.67 23.07 1.50
C THR A 605 -3.52 23.09 0.23
N ASN A 606 -4.15 24.22 -0.08
CA ASN A 606 -4.98 24.37 -1.27
C ASN A 606 -4.15 24.27 -2.55
N GLU A 607 -2.97 24.92 -2.57
CA GLU A 607 -2.04 24.87 -3.69
C GLU A 607 -1.48 23.45 -3.88
N SER A 608 -1.18 22.72 -2.81
CA SER A 608 -0.73 21.32 -2.88
C SER A 608 -1.81 20.41 -3.46
N PHE A 609 -3.07 20.54 -3.03
CA PHE A 609 -4.18 19.79 -3.63
C PHE A 609 -4.39 20.14 -5.09
N ARG A 610 -4.30 21.42 -5.44
CA ARG A 610 -4.44 21.85 -6.83
C ARG A 610 -3.33 21.28 -7.70
N PHE A 611 -2.09 21.31 -7.22
CA PHE A 611 -0.94 20.68 -7.88
C PHE A 611 -1.17 19.18 -8.08
N LEU A 612 -1.60 18.44 -7.04
CA LEU A 612 -1.93 17.02 -7.16
C LEU A 612 -2.98 16.76 -8.24
N THR A 613 -4.05 17.55 -8.29
CA THR A 613 -5.09 17.36 -9.31
C THR A 613 -4.61 17.64 -10.73
N LEU A 614 -3.71 18.61 -10.92
CA LEU A 614 -3.12 18.89 -12.23
C LEU A 614 -2.10 17.82 -12.63
N ASN A 615 -1.24 17.37 -11.71
CA ASN A 615 -0.30 16.27 -11.96
C ASN A 615 -1.04 14.97 -12.33
N HIS A 616 -2.10 14.64 -11.59
CA HIS A 616 -2.92 13.47 -11.85
C HIS A 616 -3.64 13.58 -13.21
N ALA A 617 -4.19 14.76 -13.55
CA ALA A 617 -4.81 14.99 -14.86
C ALA A 617 -3.79 14.89 -16.00
N MET A 618 -2.57 15.42 -15.82
CA MET A 618 -1.49 15.28 -16.80
C MET A 618 -1.11 13.81 -17.01
N LEU A 619 -0.93 13.05 -15.93
CA LEU A 619 -0.72 11.61 -16.01
C LEU A 619 -1.87 10.91 -16.75
N SER A 620 -3.13 11.27 -16.47
CA SER A 620 -4.28 10.74 -17.21
C SER A 620 -4.25 11.03 -18.72
N TYR A 621 -3.81 12.21 -19.15
CA TYR A 621 -3.66 12.54 -20.58
C TYR A 621 -2.47 11.78 -21.22
N ILE A 622 -1.37 11.64 -20.49
CA ILE A 622 -0.22 10.83 -20.93
C ILE A 622 -0.61 9.35 -21.04
N SER A 623 -1.39 8.81 -20.10
CA SER A 623 -1.92 7.44 -20.18
C SER A 623 -2.89 7.25 -21.35
N ALA A 624 -3.66 8.28 -21.74
CA ALA A 624 -4.50 8.24 -22.94
C ALA A 624 -3.64 8.11 -24.20
N LEU A 625 -2.56 8.90 -24.31
CA LEU A 625 -1.56 8.76 -25.37
C LEU A 625 -0.96 7.35 -25.39
N GLY A 626 -0.55 6.82 -24.23
CA GLY A 626 0.01 5.48 -24.09
C GLY A 626 -0.94 4.36 -24.52
N ALA A 627 -2.25 4.50 -24.25
CA ALA A 627 -3.26 3.53 -24.64
C ALA A 627 -3.50 3.48 -26.17
N HIS A 628 -3.29 4.61 -26.86
CA HIS A 628 -3.56 4.80 -28.29
C HIS A 628 -2.27 5.08 -29.10
N ARG A 629 -1.14 4.48 -28.71
CA ARG A 629 0.19 4.73 -29.32
C ARG A 629 0.44 4.04 -30.66
N THR A 630 -0.46 4.17 -31.62
CA THR A 630 -0.28 3.66 -32.99
C THR A 630 0.76 4.46 -33.76
N GLN A 631 1.58 3.81 -34.59
CA GLN A 631 2.57 4.51 -35.41
C GLN A 631 1.91 5.60 -36.26
N LEU A 632 2.50 6.80 -36.30
CA LEU A 632 2.05 7.88 -37.15
C LEU A 632 2.73 7.75 -38.52
N GLU A 633 1.93 7.66 -39.58
CA GLU A 633 2.43 7.51 -40.95
C GLU A 633 2.74 8.87 -41.61
N ASP A 634 2.06 9.93 -41.18
CA ASP A 634 2.25 11.28 -41.72
C ASP A 634 3.43 12.02 -41.05
N ASN A 635 4.37 12.48 -41.88
CA ASN A 635 5.55 13.22 -41.46
C ASN A 635 5.22 14.63 -40.95
N GLU A 636 4.19 15.32 -41.48
CA GLU A 636 3.79 16.65 -40.99
C GLU A 636 3.26 16.55 -39.56
N THR A 637 2.33 15.64 -39.33
CA THR A 637 1.79 15.33 -37.99
C THR A 637 2.90 14.94 -37.02
N TYR A 638 3.84 14.08 -37.45
CA TYR A 638 4.96 13.70 -36.59
C TYR A 638 5.84 14.90 -36.21
N HIS A 639 6.10 15.81 -37.16
CA HIS A 639 6.85 17.03 -36.88
C HIS A 639 6.15 17.92 -35.85
N LEU A 640 4.83 18.10 -35.98
CA LEU A 640 4.00 18.84 -35.01
C LEU A 640 4.04 18.19 -33.62
N VAL A 641 3.86 16.87 -33.54
CA VAL A 641 3.94 16.10 -32.28
C VAL A 641 5.32 16.25 -31.64
N SER A 642 6.39 16.19 -32.44
CA SER A 642 7.77 16.36 -31.98
C SER A 642 8.04 17.77 -31.45
N GLN A 643 7.54 18.82 -32.13
CA GLN A 643 7.63 20.20 -31.66
C GLN A 643 6.87 20.41 -30.35
N ALA A 644 5.62 19.91 -30.27
CA ALA A 644 4.82 19.94 -29.05
C ALA A 644 5.51 19.22 -27.89
N TYR A 645 6.07 18.02 -28.14
CA TYR A 645 6.83 17.29 -27.14
C TYR A 645 8.06 18.06 -26.64
N ARG A 646 8.85 18.67 -27.53
CA ARG A 646 10.02 19.46 -27.13
C ARG A 646 9.62 20.62 -26.21
N SER A 647 8.60 21.38 -26.60
CA SER A 647 8.06 22.48 -25.80
C SER A 647 7.58 21.99 -24.42
N ILE A 648 6.78 20.93 -24.37
CA ILE A 648 6.31 20.35 -23.10
C ILE A 648 7.49 19.87 -22.25
N ASN A 649 8.47 19.19 -22.86
CA ASN A 649 9.63 18.65 -22.16
C ASN A 649 10.47 19.76 -21.50
N GLU A 650 10.69 20.88 -22.19
CA GLU A 650 11.38 22.06 -21.65
C GLU A 650 10.64 22.66 -20.44
N HIS A 651 9.31 22.76 -20.50
CA HIS A 651 8.50 23.22 -19.36
C HIS A 651 8.57 22.26 -18.17
N LEU A 652 8.44 20.95 -18.39
CA LEU A 652 8.52 19.95 -17.33
C LEU A 652 9.93 19.89 -16.70
N GLU A 653 10.98 20.08 -17.50
CA GLU A 653 12.36 20.21 -17.02
C GLU A 653 12.54 21.44 -16.15
N SER A 654 12.07 22.60 -16.61
CA SER A 654 12.09 23.86 -15.87
C SER A 654 11.34 23.72 -14.53
N LEU A 655 10.12 23.15 -14.53
CA LEU A 655 9.34 22.89 -13.31
C LEU A 655 10.07 21.97 -12.33
N THR A 656 10.72 20.92 -12.84
CA THR A 656 11.50 19.97 -12.01
C THR A 656 12.64 20.70 -11.33
N LEU A 657 13.47 21.44 -12.09
CA LEU A 657 14.57 22.23 -11.56
C LEU A 657 14.10 23.30 -10.56
N GLN A 658 12.97 23.95 -10.85
CA GLN A 658 12.36 24.96 -9.99
C GLN A 658 11.98 24.38 -8.61
N LEU A 659 11.34 23.21 -8.60
CA LEU A 659 10.94 22.49 -7.38
C LEU A 659 12.14 21.94 -6.61
N GLU A 660 13.16 21.40 -7.28
CA GLU A 660 14.37 20.87 -6.64
C GLU A 660 15.23 21.96 -5.99
N GLN A 661 15.40 23.08 -6.67
CA GLN A 661 16.21 24.21 -6.18
C GLN A 661 15.44 25.12 -5.22
N ASN A 662 14.11 24.99 -5.17
CA ASN A 662 13.18 25.83 -4.41
C ASN A 662 13.38 27.33 -4.67
N LYS A 663 13.55 27.70 -5.95
CA LYS A 663 13.73 29.08 -6.41
C LYS A 663 12.70 29.38 -7.48
N PRO A 664 12.13 30.60 -7.53
CA PRO A 664 11.28 31.00 -8.64
C PRO A 664 12.13 31.03 -9.91
N MET A 665 11.56 30.54 -11.01
CA MET A 665 12.19 30.55 -12.33
C MET A 665 11.21 31.15 -13.32
N ALA A 666 11.73 31.86 -14.33
CA ALA A 666 10.90 32.33 -15.43
C ALA A 666 10.31 31.12 -16.17
N MET A 667 9.03 31.20 -16.49
CA MET A 667 8.39 30.21 -17.34
C MET A 667 9.04 30.27 -18.74
N PRO A 668 9.37 29.12 -19.36
CA PRO A 668 9.82 29.09 -20.75
C PRO A 668 8.82 29.77 -21.69
N GLU A 669 9.30 30.33 -22.80
CA GLU A 669 8.41 30.95 -23.78
C GLU A 669 7.45 29.92 -24.36
N THR A 670 6.16 30.26 -24.39
CA THR A 670 5.12 29.44 -25.01
C THR A 670 4.93 29.89 -26.45
N ASP A 671 5.16 28.98 -27.41
CA ASP A 671 4.90 29.26 -28.82
C ASP A 671 3.38 29.28 -29.08
N SER A 672 2.82 30.49 -29.15
CA SER A 672 1.40 30.70 -29.43
C SER A 672 0.95 30.15 -30.79
N ALA A 673 1.84 30.07 -31.79
CA ALA A 673 1.54 29.51 -33.09
C ALA A 673 1.43 27.98 -33.03
N LEU A 674 2.28 27.33 -32.21
CA LEU A 674 2.21 25.91 -31.94
C LEU A 674 0.91 25.55 -31.20
N GLU A 675 0.51 26.33 -30.19
CA GLU A 675 -0.74 26.11 -29.46
C GLU A 675 -1.97 26.24 -30.37
N GLN A 676 -1.98 27.24 -31.26
CA GLN A 676 -3.02 27.39 -32.29
C GLN A 676 -3.04 26.18 -33.24
N SER A 677 -1.87 25.73 -33.70
CA SER A 677 -1.75 24.58 -34.62
C SER A 677 -2.25 23.28 -33.99
N LEU A 678 -2.06 23.07 -32.69
CA LEU A 678 -2.58 21.90 -31.97
C LEU A 678 -4.10 21.95 -31.75
N SER A 679 -4.68 23.15 -31.76
CA SER A 679 -6.13 23.37 -31.61
C SER A 679 -6.91 23.31 -32.93
N GLN A 680 -6.24 23.51 -34.07
CA GLN A 680 -6.83 23.49 -35.41
C GLN A 680 -6.71 22.08 -36.02
N TRP A 681 -7.80 21.32 -35.97
CA TRP A 681 -7.84 19.97 -36.55
C TRP A 681 -8.25 20.05 -38.00
N ARG A 682 -7.55 19.33 -38.89
CA ARG A 682 -7.98 19.19 -40.27
C ARG A 682 -9.11 18.15 -40.29
N ASP A 683 -10.18 18.40 -41.05
CA ASP A 683 -11.27 17.43 -41.17
C ASP A 683 -10.77 16.09 -41.71
N ASP A 684 -9.72 16.10 -42.54
CA ASP A 684 -9.07 14.94 -43.16
C ASP A 684 -8.13 14.15 -42.21
N ASP A 685 -7.79 14.65 -41.01
CA ASP A 685 -6.89 13.93 -40.12
C ASP A 685 -7.54 12.63 -39.58
N CYS A 686 -6.77 11.54 -39.58
CA CYS A 686 -7.18 10.28 -38.96
C CYS A 686 -7.57 10.46 -37.48
N GLU A 687 -8.53 9.66 -36.99
CA GLU A 687 -9.00 9.75 -35.61
C GLU A 687 -7.88 9.60 -34.57
N SER A 688 -6.86 8.77 -34.82
CA SER A 688 -5.70 8.63 -33.93
C SER A 688 -4.89 9.92 -33.82
N THR A 689 -4.68 10.61 -34.95
CA THR A 689 -3.93 11.87 -35.01
C THR A 689 -4.64 12.97 -34.23
N LYS A 690 -5.95 13.13 -34.43
CA LYS A 690 -6.78 14.10 -33.70
C LYS A 690 -6.68 13.90 -32.19
N MET A 691 -6.74 12.65 -31.72
CA MET A 691 -6.59 12.32 -30.31
C MET A 691 -5.21 12.75 -29.77
N VAL A 692 -4.13 12.43 -30.48
CA VAL A 692 -2.77 12.73 -30.04
C VAL A 692 -2.55 14.23 -29.90
N LEU A 693 -2.88 15.00 -30.94
CA LEU A 693 -2.72 16.46 -30.94
C LEU A 693 -3.53 17.10 -29.82
N GLN A 694 -4.74 16.61 -29.58
CA GLN A 694 -5.58 17.10 -28.50
C GLN A 694 -5.04 16.81 -27.11
N GLN A 695 -4.56 15.59 -26.84
CA GLN A 695 -4.00 15.28 -25.52
C GLN A 695 -2.75 16.13 -25.25
N LEU A 696 -1.92 16.37 -26.26
CA LEU A 696 -0.78 17.29 -26.16
C LEU A 696 -1.24 18.73 -25.89
N HIS A 697 -2.29 19.20 -26.57
CA HIS A 697 -2.89 20.52 -26.31
C HIS A 697 -3.42 20.64 -24.87
N LEU A 698 -4.10 19.61 -24.36
CA LEU A 698 -4.59 19.59 -22.97
C LEU A 698 -3.45 19.62 -21.95
N ILE A 699 -2.33 18.93 -22.23
CA ILE A 699 -1.12 19.01 -21.41
C ILE A 699 -0.55 20.43 -21.43
N GLN A 700 -0.40 21.04 -22.61
CA GLN A 700 0.11 22.40 -22.77
C GLN A 700 -0.71 23.43 -21.99
N ARG A 701 -2.05 23.37 -22.07
CA ARG A 701 -2.94 24.31 -21.38
C ARG A 701 -2.83 24.26 -19.85
N MET A 702 -2.29 23.19 -19.27
CA MET A 702 -2.08 23.09 -17.82
C MET A 702 -0.74 23.67 -17.35
N LEU A 703 0.24 23.84 -18.26
CA LEU A 703 1.60 24.29 -17.90
C LEU A 703 1.63 25.69 -17.26
N PRO A 704 0.89 26.71 -17.74
CA PRO A 704 0.90 28.03 -17.11
C PRO A 704 0.42 27.99 -15.65
N GLU A 705 -0.64 27.23 -15.38
CA GLU A 705 -1.17 27.07 -14.02
C GLU A 705 -0.18 26.31 -13.12
N LEU A 706 0.48 25.26 -13.65
CA LEU A 706 1.53 24.53 -12.94
C LEU A 706 2.72 25.43 -12.58
N HIS A 707 3.20 26.28 -13.50
CA HIS A 707 4.26 27.26 -13.20
C HIS A 707 3.80 28.29 -12.16
N SER A 708 2.58 28.81 -12.26
CA SER A 708 2.01 29.74 -11.28
C SER A 708 1.93 29.13 -9.88
N LEU A 709 1.44 27.89 -9.77
CA LEU A 709 1.37 27.16 -8.50
C LEU A 709 2.77 26.87 -7.95
N THR A 710 3.69 26.43 -8.79
CA THR A 710 5.07 26.16 -8.38
C THR A 710 5.74 27.42 -7.84
N ASN A 711 5.57 28.57 -8.50
CA ASN A 711 6.03 29.86 -7.99
C ASN A 711 5.44 30.21 -6.62
N LYS A 712 4.12 30.04 -6.42
CA LYS A 712 3.47 30.28 -5.12
C LYS A 712 3.99 29.35 -4.03
N LEU A 713 4.22 28.07 -4.37
CA LEU A 713 4.76 27.06 -3.47
C LEU A 713 6.21 27.38 -3.07
N THR A 714 7.06 27.84 -4.00
CA THR A 714 8.46 28.21 -3.72
C THR A 714 8.61 29.51 -2.94
N VAL A 715 7.72 30.49 -3.14
CA VAL A 715 7.79 31.78 -2.42
C VAL A 715 7.37 31.60 -0.96
N ARG A 716 6.32 30.83 -0.67
CA ARG A 716 5.82 30.64 0.69
C ARG A 716 6.77 29.85 1.59
N THR A 717 7.60 28.96 1.05
CA THR A 717 8.58 28.22 1.85
C THR A 717 9.73 29.08 2.33
N ASN A 718 10.13 30.11 1.58
CA ASN A 718 11.17 31.07 2.01
C ASN A 718 10.73 31.99 3.15
N ILE A 719 9.41 32.11 3.42
CA ILE A 719 8.88 32.92 4.54
C ILE A 719 8.78 32.08 5.84
N SER A 720 8.81 30.74 5.72
CA SER A 720 8.67 29.80 6.85
C SER A 720 9.98 29.26 7.41
N LYS A 721 11.12 29.55 6.75
CA LYS A 721 12.47 29.33 7.28
C LYS A 721 12.91 30.57 8.02
#